data_AF-A0A814I542-F1
#
_entry.id   AF-A0A814I542-F1
#
_cell.length_a   1.000
_cell.length_b   1.000
_cell.length_c   1.000
_cell.angle_alpha   90.00
_cell.angle_beta   90.00
_cell.angle_gamma   90.00
#
_symmetry.space_group_name_H-M   'P 1'
#
loop_
_entity.id
_entity.type
_entity.pdbx_description
1 polymer ?
#
loop_
_entity_poly.entity_id
_entity_poly.type
_entity_poly.pdbx_seq_one_letter_code
_entity_poly.pdbx_strand_id
1 'polypeptide(L)'
;MAYVKILHKAFLSQIIHSNRNNIFKRSIKKLANMAERNDPLSNIISIDGSYLEGGGQILRNSTALSVLLELPIQVEKIRAGRSQGGLRPQHLTGIQLLAQLSEAKLHNGNIGATEIFFTPKTIKGGNYLADTKTAGSVCLIMQTAIPCLLFANDSSCLRLIGGTNADFAPEIDYYSMIFQPIAKKFNFNFDMNIIRRGYYPRGGGEVRITVNPIDQLTAVDLTEFGQIKKFFGRAFVAGTLSKRIAHEMTDAAEKLIHKKYSKDIPVEILVLKEPDNIAMGTATGIIVGAETTTGCLLAASALGKRGVPAYDVGTQAAQDLLDDLSYQACVDRHLQDQLIILMALAKGHSKVRCGPLSDHTKTAIYIAELLTKVKFQITEVSSLKLENDQSNSNASEATTTTTSCISHGATIVECEGLGYQRRSYLSTKMPVKQVSDGGLKKELQQAGDKLVLVDFFATWCGPCKMIAPVIEKLSSSHPNAIFLKVDVDQCQAESQEFEISAMPTFVFIRESKELDRIRGADAKKIEATLAKHYKDKLPFAGEGHSMLDTSSTQTSVTASMIESDHQRLEAAAKERFGNVAGQTMTTIRLRLPDIATPTNIRLSIDQTLNDIRHLLCSTIELFEITPFEFLVSPATKITLDEENKTINEANLMNAVIIVKKLPM
;
A
#
# COMPACT_ATOMS: atom_id res chain seq x y z
N MET A 1 8.71 2.95 -21.95
CA MET A 1 7.77 3.98 -21.48
C MET A 1 8.34 5.41 -21.45
N ALA A 2 9.60 5.65 -21.04
CA ALA A 2 10.23 6.97 -21.14
C ALA A 2 10.29 7.54 -22.58
N TYR A 3 10.49 6.67 -23.58
CA TYR A 3 10.48 7.02 -25.01
C TYR A 3 9.14 7.60 -25.50
N VAL A 4 8.01 7.08 -24.97
CA VAL A 4 6.66 7.54 -25.32
C VAL A 4 6.39 8.92 -24.72
N LYS A 5 6.86 9.21 -23.49
CA LYS A 5 6.76 10.53 -22.86
C LYS A 5 7.56 11.61 -23.61
N ILE A 6 8.75 11.27 -24.13
CA ILE A 6 9.59 12.20 -24.91
C ILE A 6 8.94 12.51 -26.26
N LEU A 7 8.42 11.48 -26.96
CA LEU A 7 7.70 11.65 -28.22
C LEU A 7 6.42 12.46 -28.05
N HIS A 8 5.64 12.25 -26.98
CA HIS A 8 4.41 13.00 -26.71
C HIS A 8 4.67 14.48 -26.41
N LYS A 9 5.72 14.81 -25.63
CA LYS A 9 6.13 16.20 -25.35
C LYS A 9 6.69 16.90 -26.60
N ALA A 10 7.52 16.22 -27.38
CA ALA A 10 8.08 16.78 -28.61
C ALA A 10 7.00 17.06 -29.67
N PHE A 11 6.07 16.12 -29.84
CA PHE A 11 4.95 16.22 -30.80
C PHE A 11 3.94 17.31 -30.40
N LEU A 12 3.51 17.37 -29.13
CA LEU A 12 2.62 18.42 -28.65
C LEU A 12 3.29 19.81 -28.71
N SER A 13 4.60 19.90 -28.43
CA SER A 13 5.35 21.14 -28.53
C SER A 13 5.45 21.64 -29.98
N GLN A 14 5.68 20.75 -30.96
CA GLN A 14 5.66 21.09 -32.39
C GLN A 14 4.29 21.56 -32.88
N ILE A 15 3.20 20.95 -32.41
CA ILE A 15 1.82 21.37 -32.75
C ILE A 15 1.50 22.74 -32.15
N ILE A 16 1.96 23.02 -30.93
CA ILE A 16 1.80 24.33 -30.29
C ILE A 16 2.64 25.38 -31.00
N HIS A 17 3.86 25.08 -31.44
CA HIS A 17 4.74 26.08 -32.08
C HIS A 17 4.28 26.46 -33.50
N SER A 18 3.75 25.50 -34.26
CA SER A 18 3.36 25.69 -35.66
C SER A 18 2.00 26.39 -35.87
N ASN A 19 1.17 26.53 -34.83
CA ASN A 19 -0.21 27.02 -35.00
C ASN A 19 -0.37 28.51 -34.58
N ARG A 20 -0.86 29.38 -35.48
CA ARG A 20 -1.02 30.83 -35.21
C ARG A 20 -2.28 31.20 -34.41
N ASN A 21 -3.20 30.27 -34.16
CA ASN A 21 -4.46 30.55 -33.45
C ASN A 21 -4.33 30.42 -31.92
N ASN A 22 -4.45 31.55 -31.22
CA ASN A 22 -4.28 31.65 -29.76
C ASN A 22 -5.34 30.90 -28.93
N ILE A 23 -6.55 30.71 -29.47
CA ILE A 23 -7.64 29.99 -28.77
C ILE A 23 -7.38 28.49 -28.77
N PHE A 24 -6.85 27.96 -29.89
CA PHE A 24 -6.46 26.56 -30.02
C PHE A 24 -5.23 26.23 -29.16
N LYS A 25 -4.21 27.10 -29.17
CA LYS A 25 -3.04 27.01 -28.26
C LYS A 25 -3.46 26.97 -26.80
N ARG A 26 -4.40 27.83 -26.37
CA ARG A 26 -4.94 27.83 -25.00
C ARG A 26 -5.69 26.54 -24.68
N SER A 27 -6.49 26.02 -25.60
CA SER A 27 -7.30 24.81 -25.39
C SER A 27 -6.44 23.54 -25.31
N ILE A 28 -5.44 23.38 -26.19
CA ILE A 28 -4.47 22.28 -26.09
C ILE A 28 -3.58 22.40 -24.85
N LYS A 29 -3.14 23.62 -24.49
CA LYS A 29 -2.40 23.82 -23.24
C LYS A 29 -3.27 23.51 -22.01
N LYS A 30 -4.58 23.79 -22.07
CA LYS A 30 -5.54 23.44 -21.03
C LYS A 30 -5.79 21.93 -20.96
N LEU A 31 -5.89 21.24 -22.10
CA LEU A 31 -6.01 19.78 -22.18
C LEU A 31 -4.72 19.06 -21.75
N ALA A 32 -3.54 19.55 -22.14
CA ALA A 32 -2.24 19.04 -21.69
C ALA A 32 -2.05 19.27 -20.18
N ASN A 33 -2.43 20.44 -19.66
CA ASN A 33 -2.43 20.70 -18.22
C ASN A 33 -3.49 19.88 -17.47
N MET A 34 -4.64 19.59 -18.08
CA MET A 34 -5.65 18.69 -17.50
C MET A 34 -5.18 17.23 -17.54
N ALA A 35 -4.46 16.81 -18.57
CA ALA A 35 -3.82 15.51 -18.67
C ALA A 35 -2.67 15.38 -17.67
N GLU A 36 -1.83 16.41 -17.47
CA GLU A 36 -0.80 16.43 -16.42
C GLU A 36 -1.40 16.48 -15.00
N ARG A 37 -2.50 17.20 -14.78
CA ARG A 37 -3.20 17.24 -13.47
C ARG A 37 -3.99 15.98 -13.15
N ASN A 38 -4.40 15.22 -14.17
CA ASN A 38 -5.11 13.95 -14.03
C ASN A 38 -4.23 12.74 -14.40
N ASP A 39 -2.90 12.90 -14.53
CA ASP A 39 -1.97 11.80 -14.80
C ASP A 39 -1.69 11.04 -13.50
N PRO A 40 -2.15 9.79 -13.35
CA PRO A 40 -1.83 8.96 -12.18
C PRO A 40 -0.31 8.72 -12.03
N LEU A 41 0.47 8.94 -13.11
CA LEU A 41 1.91 8.74 -13.15
C LEU A 41 2.72 10.02 -12.82
N SER A 42 2.07 11.17 -12.60
CA SER A 42 2.77 12.44 -12.28
C SER A 42 3.32 12.51 -10.85
N ASN A 43 2.85 11.62 -9.96
CA ASN A 43 3.21 11.56 -8.53
C ASN A 43 3.93 10.26 -8.12
N ILE A 44 4.48 9.49 -9.07
CA ILE A 44 5.23 8.26 -8.73
C ILE A 44 6.60 8.62 -8.15
N ILE A 45 6.91 8.06 -6.98
CA ILE A 45 8.23 8.19 -6.36
C ILE A 45 9.16 7.12 -6.93
N SER A 46 10.24 7.55 -7.59
CA SER A 46 11.29 6.66 -8.09
C SER A 46 12.32 6.34 -7.00
N ILE A 47 12.67 5.06 -6.88
CA ILE A 47 13.58 4.52 -5.86
C ILE A 47 14.64 3.66 -6.55
N ASP A 48 15.92 3.94 -6.32
CA ASP A 48 17.02 3.11 -6.82
C ASP A 48 17.23 1.88 -5.90
N GLY A 49 16.83 0.71 -6.39
CA GLY A 49 16.95 -0.60 -5.72
C GLY A 49 18.37 -1.17 -5.64
N SER A 50 19.39 -0.45 -6.12
CA SER A 50 20.80 -0.80 -5.96
C SER A 50 21.49 -0.06 -4.82
N TYR A 51 20.82 0.93 -4.21
CA TYR A 51 21.40 1.77 -3.17
C TYR A 51 21.81 0.96 -1.92
N LEU A 52 22.96 1.31 -1.32
CA LEU A 52 23.54 0.68 -0.12
C LEU A 52 23.59 -0.85 -0.18
N GLU A 53 22.79 -1.56 0.62
CA GLU A 53 22.80 -3.03 0.64
C GLU A 53 22.43 -3.66 -0.73
N GLY A 54 21.79 -2.88 -1.62
CA GLY A 54 21.28 -3.30 -2.92
C GLY A 54 20.45 -4.59 -2.84
N GLY A 55 19.59 -4.70 -1.83
CA GLY A 55 19.06 -5.95 -1.31
C GLY A 55 17.54 -5.96 -1.14
N GLY A 56 17.06 -6.77 -0.20
CA GLY A 56 15.64 -6.95 0.04
C GLY A 56 15.02 -5.85 0.92
N GLN A 57 15.82 -5.14 1.73
CA GLN A 57 15.33 -4.14 2.68
C GLN A 57 14.72 -2.94 1.97
N ILE A 58 15.28 -2.53 0.82
CA ILE A 58 14.67 -1.50 -0.03
C ILE A 58 13.26 -1.92 -0.40
N LEU A 59 13.07 -3.13 -0.93
CA LEU A 59 11.76 -3.61 -1.37
C LEU A 59 10.77 -3.68 -0.21
N ARG A 60 11.18 -4.24 0.94
CA ARG A 60 10.31 -4.37 2.11
C ARG A 60 9.84 -3.02 2.64
N ASN A 61 10.77 -2.10 2.90
CA ASN A 61 10.44 -0.79 3.45
C ASN A 61 9.69 0.08 2.43
N SER A 62 10.12 0.10 1.17
CA SER A 62 9.49 0.95 0.16
C SER A 62 8.06 0.53 -0.12
N THR A 63 7.80 -0.77 -0.30
CA THR A 63 6.44 -1.26 -0.58
C THR A 63 5.55 -1.17 0.67
N ALA A 64 6.04 -1.46 1.87
CA ALA A 64 5.26 -1.29 3.10
C ALA A 64 4.90 0.18 3.36
N LEU A 65 5.85 1.10 3.26
CA LEU A 65 5.59 2.54 3.43
C LEU A 65 4.75 3.11 2.29
N SER A 66 4.90 2.62 1.05
CA SER A 66 4.02 2.93 -0.06
C SER A 66 2.58 2.58 0.29
N VAL A 67 2.32 1.37 0.80
CA VAL A 67 0.99 0.94 1.27
C VAL A 67 0.46 1.86 2.37
N LEU A 68 1.24 2.10 3.43
CA LEU A 68 0.83 2.91 4.58
C LEU A 68 0.50 4.36 4.20
N LEU A 69 1.30 4.94 3.31
CA LEU A 69 1.16 6.33 2.90
C LEU A 69 0.27 6.51 1.67
N GLU A 70 -0.19 5.41 1.06
CA GLU A 70 -0.90 5.39 -0.23
C GLU A 70 -0.15 6.14 -1.34
N LEU A 71 1.17 5.94 -1.39
CA LEU A 71 2.06 6.59 -2.36
C LEU A 71 2.42 5.62 -3.49
N PRO A 72 2.12 5.94 -4.76
CA PRO A 72 2.61 5.18 -5.89
C PRO A 72 4.15 5.21 -5.97
N ILE A 73 4.79 4.05 -6.12
CA ILE A 73 6.25 3.95 -6.22
C ILE A 73 6.70 3.17 -7.45
N GLN A 74 7.92 3.48 -7.91
CA GLN A 74 8.67 2.70 -8.88
C GLN A 74 10.02 2.35 -8.25
N VAL A 75 10.36 1.06 -8.18
CA VAL A 75 11.68 0.62 -7.72
C VAL A 75 12.44 0.10 -8.92
N GLU A 76 13.53 0.75 -9.29
CA GLU A 76 14.39 0.38 -10.42
C GLU A 76 15.66 -0.32 -9.95
N LYS A 77 16.45 -0.91 -10.86
CA LYS A 77 17.76 -1.54 -10.58
C LYS A 77 17.75 -2.51 -9.41
N ILE A 78 16.66 -3.26 -9.25
CA ILE A 78 16.47 -4.18 -8.13
C ILE A 78 17.65 -5.15 -8.08
N ARG A 79 18.44 -5.06 -7.01
CA ARG A 79 19.60 -5.93 -6.76
C ARG A 79 20.67 -5.92 -7.85
N ALA A 80 20.83 -4.80 -8.57
CA ALA A 80 21.80 -4.70 -9.66
C ALA A 80 23.26 -4.98 -9.23
N GLY A 81 23.62 -4.68 -7.97
CA GLY A 81 24.96 -4.95 -7.41
C GLY A 81 25.20 -6.37 -6.91
N ARG A 82 24.24 -7.30 -7.08
CA ARG A 82 24.35 -8.68 -6.58
C ARG A 82 24.61 -9.67 -7.73
N SER A 83 25.25 -10.80 -7.43
CA SER A 83 25.50 -11.88 -8.40
C SER A 83 24.22 -12.43 -9.04
N GLN A 84 23.09 -12.29 -8.34
CA GLN A 84 21.76 -12.65 -8.81
C GLN A 84 20.85 -11.42 -8.64
N GLY A 85 20.74 -10.65 -9.72
CA GLY A 85 19.92 -9.46 -9.83
C GLY A 85 18.42 -9.75 -9.93
N GLY A 86 17.62 -8.68 -9.79
CA GLY A 86 16.16 -8.72 -9.88
C GLY A 86 15.47 -9.38 -8.69
N LEU A 87 14.14 -9.40 -8.73
CA LEU A 87 13.30 -9.99 -7.69
C LEU A 87 13.63 -11.47 -7.46
N ARG A 88 13.64 -11.86 -6.18
CA ARG A 88 13.80 -13.26 -5.74
C ARG A 88 12.45 -13.77 -5.21
N PRO A 89 12.24 -15.09 -5.11
CA PRO A 89 10.95 -15.65 -4.68
C PRO A 89 10.38 -15.00 -3.41
N GLN A 90 11.19 -14.87 -2.37
CA GLN A 90 10.78 -14.23 -1.11
C GLN A 90 10.34 -12.76 -1.30
N HIS A 91 11.07 -11.98 -2.11
CA HIS A 91 10.70 -10.59 -2.38
C HIS A 91 9.34 -10.53 -3.09
N LEU A 92 9.19 -11.35 -4.13
CA LEU A 92 7.95 -11.40 -4.90
C LEU A 92 6.76 -11.78 -4.03
N THR A 93 6.92 -12.83 -3.19
CA THR A 93 5.86 -13.25 -2.26
C THR A 93 5.47 -12.14 -1.30
N GLY A 94 6.45 -11.40 -0.73
CA GLY A 94 6.16 -10.26 0.15
C GLY A 94 5.42 -9.12 -0.56
N ILE A 95 5.85 -8.76 -1.78
CA ILE A 95 5.22 -7.69 -2.57
C ILE A 95 3.81 -8.10 -3.02
N GLN A 96 3.62 -9.36 -3.42
CA GLN A 96 2.29 -9.90 -3.78
C GLN A 96 1.36 -9.91 -2.57
N LEU A 97 1.85 -10.27 -1.38
CA LEU A 97 1.07 -10.18 -0.15
C LEU A 97 0.65 -8.73 0.12
N LEU A 98 1.56 -7.77 -0.01
CA LEU A 98 1.22 -6.34 0.12
C LEU A 98 0.22 -5.88 -0.94
N ALA A 99 0.34 -6.36 -2.17
CA ALA A 99 -0.60 -6.05 -3.23
C ALA A 99 -2.01 -6.57 -2.92
N GLN A 100 -2.11 -7.78 -2.37
CA GLN A 100 -3.38 -8.38 -1.97
C GLN A 100 -4.03 -7.61 -0.80
N LEU A 101 -3.26 -7.32 0.26
CA LEU A 101 -3.82 -6.64 1.44
C LEU A 101 -4.20 -5.17 1.20
N SER A 102 -3.64 -4.53 0.16
CA SER A 102 -3.88 -3.12 -0.15
C SER A 102 -4.60 -2.88 -1.48
N GLU A 103 -5.09 -3.94 -2.13
CA GLU A 103 -5.62 -3.90 -3.50
C GLU A 103 -4.72 -3.14 -4.49
N ALA A 104 -3.40 -3.29 -4.34
CA ALA A 104 -2.44 -2.56 -5.14
C ALA A 104 -2.41 -3.09 -6.58
N LYS A 105 -2.19 -2.17 -7.52
CA LYS A 105 -1.74 -2.53 -8.86
C LYS A 105 -0.23 -2.75 -8.82
N LEU A 106 0.19 -3.98 -9.13
CA LEU A 106 1.59 -4.38 -9.25
C LEU A 106 1.90 -4.68 -10.73
N HIS A 107 2.82 -3.91 -11.31
CA HIS A 107 3.37 -4.19 -12.64
C HIS A 107 4.81 -4.69 -12.53
N ASN A 108 5.20 -5.60 -13.43
CA ASN A 108 6.51 -6.28 -13.45
C ASN A 108 6.81 -7.11 -12.19
N GLY A 109 5.77 -7.60 -11.48
CA GLY A 109 5.90 -8.49 -10.33
C GLY A 109 6.24 -9.94 -10.69
N ASN A 110 7.40 -10.18 -11.30
CA ASN A 110 7.87 -11.52 -11.68
C ASN A 110 9.29 -11.78 -11.15
N ILE A 111 9.65 -13.05 -10.92
CA ILE A 111 11.02 -13.42 -10.51
C ILE A 111 12.02 -12.92 -11.56
N GLY A 112 13.12 -12.31 -11.12
CA GLY A 112 14.15 -11.74 -11.98
C GLY A 112 13.84 -10.33 -12.49
N ALA A 113 12.65 -9.78 -12.25
CA ALA A 113 12.33 -8.41 -12.63
C ALA A 113 13.28 -7.42 -11.93
N THR A 114 13.89 -6.55 -12.72
CA THR A 114 14.82 -5.51 -12.23
C THR A 114 14.11 -4.19 -11.90
N GLU A 115 12.81 -4.13 -12.15
CA GLU A 115 11.96 -2.97 -11.92
C GLU A 115 10.55 -3.41 -11.55
N ILE A 116 9.90 -2.67 -10.65
CA ILE A 116 8.45 -2.79 -10.39
C ILE A 116 7.78 -1.41 -10.34
N PHE A 117 6.49 -1.39 -10.67
CA PHE A 117 5.59 -0.29 -10.35
C PHE A 117 4.54 -0.80 -9.37
N PHE A 118 4.37 -0.09 -8.26
CA PHE A 118 3.48 -0.50 -7.19
C PHE A 118 2.60 0.69 -6.79
N THR A 119 1.30 0.56 -7.03
CA THR A 119 0.30 1.59 -6.72
C THR A 119 -0.72 1.02 -5.75
N PRO A 120 -0.56 1.26 -4.43
CA PRO A 120 -1.47 0.75 -3.42
C PRO A 120 -2.79 1.50 -3.41
N LYS A 121 -3.80 0.86 -2.83
CA LYS A 121 -5.03 1.51 -2.36
C LYS A 121 -5.10 1.28 -0.85
N THR A 122 -6.25 0.89 -0.35
CA THR A 122 -6.57 0.92 1.07
C THR A 122 -6.36 -0.45 1.72
N ILE A 123 -5.83 -0.45 2.95
CA ILE A 123 -5.43 -1.65 3.69
C ILE A 123 -6.63 -2.40 4.26
N LYS A 124 -6.80 -3.66 3.86
CA LYS A 124 -7.88 -4.53 4.32
C LYS A 124 -7.41 -5.58 5.32
N GLY A 125 -8.20 -5.78 6.36
CA GLY A 125 -8.11 -6.96 7.22
C GLY A 125 -8.62 -8.21 6.51
N GLY A 126 -8.36 -9.38 7.10
CA GLY A 126 -8.81 -10.66 6.56
C GLY A 126 -7.77 -11.77 6.61
N ASN A 127 -8.02 -12.84 5.86
CA ASN A 127 -7.16 -14.02 5.81
C ASN A 127 -6.28 -13.98 4.56
N TYR A 128 -4.96 -14.07 4.74
CA TYR A 128 -4.01 -14.04 3.64
C TYR A 128 -3.05 -15.23 3.69
N LEU A 129 -2.69 -15.75 2.51
CA LEU A 129 -1.73 -16.81 2.33
C LEU A 129 -0.52 -16.27 1.57
N ALA A 130 0.67 -16.43 2.13
CA ALA A 130 1.91 -16.13 1.45
C ALA A 130 2.82 -17.36 1.49
N ASP A 131 2.99 -17.99 0.32
CA ASP A 131 3.82 -19.17 0.14
C ASP A 131 5.00 -18.85 -0.76
N THR A 132 6.20 -18.92 -0.19
CA THR A 132 7.46 -18.63 -0.89
C THR A 132 7.87 -19.72 -1.88
N LYS A 133 7.24 -20.91 -1.82
CA LYS A 133 7.59 -22.12 -2.58
C LYS A 133 9.06 -22.56 -2.45
N THR A 134 9.78 -21.98 -1.50
CA THR A 134 11.23 -22.10 -1.30
C THR A 134 11.55 -22.00 0.20
N ALA A 135 12.83 -21.98 0.56
CA ALA A 135 13.28 -21.61 1.91
C ALA A 135 13.32 -20.09 2.16
N GLY A 136 12.59 -19.28 1.40
CA GLY A 136 12.48 -17.84 1.67
C GLY A 136 11.96 -17.60 3.08
N SER A 137 12.67 -16.77 3.86
CA SER A 137 12.35 -16.53 5.27
C SER A 137 10.95 -15.91 5.44
N VAL A 138 10.13 -16.56 6.25
CA VAL A 138 8.81 -16.04 6.64
C VAL A 138 8.94 -14.80 7.51
N CYS A 139 10.05 -14.67 8.26
CA CYS A 139 10.32 -13.51 9.10
C CYS A 139 10.46 -12.22 8.29
N LEU A 140 11.15 -12.24 7.15
CA LEU A 140 11.24 -11.04 6.32
C LEU A 140 9.90 -10.69 5.63
N ILE A 141 9.00 -11.67 5.45
CA ILE A 141 7.62 -11.41 5.00
C ILE A 141 6.84 -10.75 6.13
N MET A 142 6.99 -11.22 7.38
CA MET A 142 6.40 -10.58 8.57
C MET A 142 6.85 -9.13 8.70
N GLN A 143 8.16 -8.86 8.57
CA GLN A 143 8.74 -7.50 8.58
C GLN A 143 8.06 -6.56 7.57
N THR A 144 7.60 -7.11 6.45
CA THR A 144 6.93 -6.34 5.39
C THR A 144 5.45 -6.13 5.68
N ALA A 145 4.75 -7.17 6.14
CA ALA A 145 3.30 -7.18 6.25
C ALA A 145 2.77 -6.62 7.59
N ILE A 146 3.42 -6.93 8.71
CA ILE A 146 2.94 -6.54 10.05
C ILE A 146 2.75 -5.01 10.15
N PRO A 147 3.71 -4.16 9.73
CA PRO A 147 3.51 -2.70 9.80
C PRO A 147 2.24 -2.24 9.09
N CYS A 148 1.89 -2.84 7.95
CA CYS A 148 0.65 -2.52 7.23
C CYS A 148 -0.59 -3.00 7.99
N LEU A 149 -0.58 -4.24 8.47
CA LEU A 149 -1.74 -4.87 9.11
C LEU A 149 -2.10 -4.25 10.46
N LEU A 150 -1.14 -3.64 11.16
CA LEU A 150 -1.42 -2.84 12.36
C LEU A 150 -2.39 -1.69 12.09
N PHE A 151 -2.49 -1.21 10.85
CA PHE A 151 -3.37 -0.13 10.45
C PHE A 151 -4.46 -0.58 9.46
N ALA A 152 -4.69 -1.89 9.33
CA ALA A 152 -5.78 -2.44 8.52
C ALA A 152 -7.15 -2.08 9.09
N ASN A 153 -8.22 -2.16 8.30
CA ASN A 153 -9.59 -1.89 8.77
C ASN A 153 -10.20 -2.95 9.70
N ASP A 154 -9.60 -4.15 9.79
CA ASP A 154 -10.06 -5.25 10.64
C ASP A 154 -8.89 -6.18 11.01
N SER A 155 -9.12 -7.12 11.94
CA SER A 155 -8.18 -8.17 12.31
C SER A 155 -7.74 -8.99 11.10
N SER A 156 -6.47 -9.41 11.13
CA SER A 156 -5.84 -10.10 10.02
C SER A 156 -5.18 -11.39 10.46
N CYS A 157 -5.38 -12.46 9.69
CA CYS A 157 -4.70 -13.74 9.88
C CYS A 157 -3.79 -14.01 8.68
N LEU A 158 -2.50 -14.12 8.92
CA LEU A 158 -1.49 -14.50 7.93
C LEU A 158 -1.13 -15.97 8.09
N ARG A 159 -1.22 -16.72 7.00
CA ARG A 159 -0.60 -18.04 6.88
C ARG A 159 0.64 -17.91 6.00
N LEU A 160 1.81 -18.03 6.62
CA LEU A 160 3.10 -17.90 5.94
C LEU A 160 3.76 -19.26 5.75
N ILE A 161 4.17 -19.58 4.52
CA ILE A 161 4.83 -20.84 4.17
C ILE A 161 6.22 -20.55 3.57
N GLY A 162 7.27 -21.09 4.18
CA GLY A 162 8.65 -20.84 3.76
C GLY A 162 9.71 -21.32 4.75
N GLY A 163 10.87 -20.67 4.77
CA GLY A 163 11.91 -20.92 5.77
C GLY A 163 11.54 -20.28 7.11
N THR A 164 11.43 -21.06 8.17
CA THR A 164 11.37 -20.55 9.55
C THR A 164 12.76 -20.29 10.11
N ASN A 165 13.75 -21.02 9.58
CA ASN A 165 15.15 -20.92 9.95
C ASN A 165 15.93 -20.92 8.63
N ALA A 166 16.27 -19.73 8.15
CA ALA A 166 16.95 -19.52 6.88
C ALA A 166 18.27 -18.77 7.11
N ASP A 167 19.28 -19.07 6.30
CA ASP A 167 20.54 -18.32 6.32
C ASP A 167 20.29 -16.82 6.04
N PHE A 168 21.04 -15.94 6.71
CA PHE A 168 21.03 -14.48 6.55
C PHE A 168 19.68 -13.79 6.86
N ALA A 169 18.80 -14.43 7.63
CA ALA A 169 17.57 -13.83 8.14
C ALA A 169 17.37 -14.23 9.60
N PRO A 170 16.69 -13.41 10.41
CA PRO A 170 16.31 -13.81 11.77
C PRO A 170 15.48 -15.10 11.75
N GLU A 171 15.81 -16.02 12.63
CA GLU A 171 15.06 -17.26 12.84
C GLU A 171 13.68 -16.97 13.47
N ILE A 172 12.72 -17.87 13.31
CA ILE A 172 11.36 -17.66 13.83
C ILE A 172 11.34 -17.50 15.36
N ASP A 173 12.26 -18.16 16.06
CA ASP A 173 12.38 -18.06 17.52
C ASP A 173 12.82 -16.66 17.94
N TYR A 174 13.63 -15.98 17.13
CA TYR A 174 14.01 -14.58 17.35
C TYR A 174 12.76 -13.68 17.42
N TYR A 175 11.75 -13.94 16.59
CA TYR A 175 10.51 -13.17 16.61
C TYR A 175 9.74 -13.34 17.92
N SER A 176 9.61 -14.57 18.42
CA SER A 176 8.95 -14.83 19.71
C SER A 176 9.76 -14.33 20.91
N MET A 177 11.08 -14.46 20.86
CA MET A 177 11.99 -14.19 21.98
C MET A 177 12.34 -12.72 22.12
N ILE A 178 12.45 -12.00 20.99
CA ILE A 178 13.00 -10.63 20.93
C ILE A 178 11.99 -9.66 20.33
N PHE A 179 11.57 -9.88 19.07
CA PHE A 179 10.75 -8.89 18.35
C PHE A 179 9.37 -8.67 19.00
N GLN A 180 8.65 -9.74 19.36
CA GLN A 180 7.30 -9.65 19.94
C GLN A 180 7.29 -8.99 21.33
N PRO A 181 8.23 -9.26 22.26
CA PRO A 181 8.38 -8.46 23.47
C PRO A 181 8.67 -6.98 23.21
N ILE A 182 9.50 -6.65 22.22
CA ILE A 182 9.82 -5.26 21.88
C ILE A 182 8.64 -4.56 21.19
N ALA A 183 7.87 -5.26 20.37
CA ALA A 183 6.63 -4.78 19.77
C ALA A 183 5.64 -4.24 20.81
N LYS A 184 5.55 -4.89 21.98
CA LYS A 184 4.70 -4.42 23.09
C LYS A 184 5.11 -3.04 23.61
N LYS A 185 6.40 -2.68 23.55
CA LYS A 185 6.88 -1.34 23.93
C LYS A 185 6.40 -0.25 22.96
N PHE A 186 6.13 -0.61 21.70
CA PHE A 186 5.48 0.26 20.71
C PHE A 186 3.93 0.25 20.80
N ASN A 187 3.37 -0.34 21.87
CA ASN A 187 1.94 -0.45 22.11
C ASN A 187 1.20 -1.36 21.09
N PHE A 188 1.83 -2.44 20.64
CA PHE A 188 1.14 -3.47 19.85
C PHE A 188 1.55 -4.89 20.21
N ASN A 189 0.69 -5.84 19.87
CA ASN A 189 0.95 -7.26 20.00
C ASN A 189 0.36 -8.01 18.81
N PHE A 190 0.91 -9.18 18.51
CA PHE A 190 0.37 -10.11 17.53
C PHE A 190 0.54 -11.52 18.09
N ASP A 191 -0.37 -12.43 17.73
CA ASP A 191 -0.26 -13.83 18.10
C ASP A 191 0.51 -14.58 17.01
N MET A 192 1.44 -15.44 17.38
CA MET A 192 2.24 -16.23 16.45
C MET A 192 2.23 -17.69 16.85
N ASN A 193 1.77 -18.55 15.94
CA ASN A 193 1.73 -19.99 16.11
C ASN A 193 2.60 -20.68 15.06
N ILE A 194 3.65 -21.35 15.50
CA ILE A 194 4.57 -22.11 14.64
C ILE A 194 3.95 -23.49 14.44
N ILE A 195 3.25 -23.68 13.32
CA ILE A 195 2.60 -24.95 12.98
C ILE A 195 3.63 -25.99 12.58
N ARG A 196 4.63 -25.58 11.79
CA ARG A 196 5.70 -26.46 11.31
C ARG A 196 6.97 -25.68 11.01
N ARG A 197 8.12 -26.22 11.38
CA ARG A 197 9.44 -25.66 11.07
C ARG A 197 9.91 -26.09 9.69
N GLY A 198 10.54 -25.15 8.99
CA GLY A 198 11.09 -25.32 7.65
C GLY A 198 12.51 -24.78 7.60
N TYR A 199 13.46 -25.65 7.33
CA TYR A 199 14.89 -25.33 7.36
C TYR A 199 15.44 -25.16 5.94
N TYR A 200 16.36 -24.20 5.77
CA TYR A 200 17.14 -24.08 4.55
C TYR A 200 17.89 -25.40 4.23
N PRO A 201 18.00 -25.83 2.95
CA PRO A 201 17.57 -25.14 1.73
C PRO A 201 16.13 -25.44 1.27
N ARG A 202 15.44 -26.40 1.90
CA ARG A 202 14.12 -26.83 1.43
C ARG A 202 12.99 -25.91 1.90
N GLY A 203 13.07 -25.45 3.15
CA GLY A 203 12.06 -24.61 3.77
C GLY A 203 10.76 -25.36 4.03
N GLY A 204 9.67 -24.76 3.58
CA GLY A 204 8.33 -25.34 3.66
C GLY A 204 7.69 -25.30 5.04
N GLY A 205 8.26 -24.65 6.05
CA GLY A 205 7.63 -24.43 7.35
C GLY A 205 6.36 -23.60 7.23
N GLU A 206 5.46 -23.68 8.21
CA GLU A 206 4.21 -22.95 8.26
C GLU A 206 4.09 -22.21 9.60
N VAL A 207 3.84 -20.90 9.51
CA VAL A 207 3.58 -20.03 10.67
C VAL A 207 2.25 -19.34 10.44
N ARG A 208 1.41 -19.30 11.48
CA ARG A 208 0.16 -18.55 11.49
C ARG A 208 0.28 -17.37 12.43
N ILE A 209 -0.13 -16.19 11.96
CA ILE A 209 0.01 -14.95 12.71
C ILE A 209 -1.34 -14.24 12.72
N THR A 210 -1.78 -13.78 13.88
CA THR A 210 -2.96 -12.93 14.00
C THR A 210 -2.52 -11.54 14.44
N VAL A 211 -2.87 -10.52 13.65
CA VAL A 211 -2.56 -9.12 13.92
C VAL A 211 -3.87 -8.36 14.11
N ASN A 212 -4.02 -7.73 15.27
CA ASN A 212 -5.14 -6.84 15.54
C ASN A 212 -4.74 -5.40 15.22
N PRO A 213 -5.62 -4.62 14.56
CA PRO A 213 -5.35 -3.22 14.31
C PRO A 213 -5.20 -2.41 15.60
N ILE A 214 -4.36 -1.39 15.53
CA ILE A 214 -4.14 -0.38 16.57
C ILE A 214 -4.45 1.00 16.00
N ASP A 215 -4.79 1.97 16.85
CA ASP A 215 -5.02 3.33 16.38
C ASP A 215 -3.70 4.07 16.07
N GLN A 216 -2.66 3.80 16.86
CA GLN A 216 -1.36 4.48 16.74
C GLN A 216 -0.27 3.71 17.48
N LEU A 217 0.96 3.79 16.98
CA LEU A 217 2.16 3.30 17.66
C LEU A 217 2.69 4.34 18.65
N THR A 218 3.25 3.89 19.77
CA THR A 218 3.94 4.77 20.74
C THR A 218 5.45 4.74 20.52
N ALA A 219 6.10 5.90 20.67
CA ALA A 219 7.55 5.98 20.63
C ALA A 219 8.18 5.20 21.80
N VAL A 220 9.44 4.80 21.62
CA VAL A 220 10.20 4.03 22.62
C VAL A 220 11.53 4.70 22.94
N ASP A 221 11.98 4.56 24.18
CA ASP A 221 13.37 4.82 24.56
C ASP A 221 14.03 3.51 24.99
N LEU A 222 15.02 3.06 24.21
CA LEU A 222 15.83 1.87 24.44
C LEU A 222 17.30 2.28 24.44
N THR A 223 17.69 3.14 25.38
CA THR A 223 19.09 3.63 25.50
C THR A 223 19.81 3.18 26.77
N GLU A 224 19.07 2.78 27.80
CA GLU A 224 19.64 2.32 29.06
C GLU A 224 19.91 0.82 29.04
N PHE A 225 21.19 0.43 29.02
CA PHE A 225 21.58 -0.99 28.96
C PHE A 225 21.45 -1.72 30.30
N GLY A 226 21.75 -1.06 31.42
CA GLY A 226 21.79 -1.69 32.74
C GLY A 226 22.89 -2.73 32.89
N GLN A 227 22.57 -3.86 33.53
CA GLN A 227 23.47 -5.01 33.71
C GLN A 227 22.84 -6.27 33.11
N ILE A 228 23.66 -7.26 32.76
CA ILE A 228 23.15 -8.56 32.30
C ILE A 228 22.48 -9.27 33.49
N LYS A 229 21.19 -9.61 33.33
CA LYS A 229 20.41 -10.37 34.30
C LYS A 229 20.54 -11.87 34.09
N LYS A 230 20.45 -12.32 32.83
CA LYS A 230 20.63 -13.73 32.44
C LYS A 230 20.89 -13.88 30.95
N PHE A 231 21.44 -15.04 30.58
CA PHE A 231 21.45 -15.54 29.21
C PHE A 231 20.37 -16.62 29.05
N PHE A 232 19.77 -16.68 27.87
CA PHE A 232 18.69 -17.62 27.57
C PHE A 232 18.75 -18.06 26.12
N GLY A 233 18.11 -19.16 25.75
CA GLY A 233 18.11 -19.58 24.37
C GLY A 233 17.56 -20.98 24.14
N ARG A 234 17.79 -21.47 22.93
CA ARG A 234 17.53 -22.87 22.60
C ARG A 234 18.56 -23.37 21.58
N ALA A 235 18.98 -24.62 21.75
CA ALA A 235 19.74 -25.39 20.78
C ALA A 235 18.87 -26.54 20.30
N PHE A 236 18.75 -26.74 19.00
CA PHE A 236 17.83 -27.72 18.43
C PHE A 236 18.51 -28.60 17.38
N VAL A 237 18.01 -29.82 17.25
CA VAL A 237 18.22 -30.73 16.12
C VAL A 237 16.88 -31.20 15.57
N ALA A 238 16.81 -31.52 14.29
CA ALA A 238 15.64 -32.09 13.63
C ALA A 238 16.03 -33.30 12.76
N GLY A 239 15.08 -34.20 12.54
CA GLY A 239 15.25 -35.39 11.72
C GLY A 239 16.28 -36.37 12.28
N THR A 240 17.22 -36.79 11.43
CA THR A 240 18.16 -37.89 11.72
C THR A 240 19.28 -37.54 12.71
N LEU A 241 19.41 -36.27 13.11
CA LEU A 241 20.48 -35.83 14.00
C LEU A 241 20.23 -36.22 15.46
N SER A 242 21.33 -36.49 16.17
CA SER A 242 21.31 -36.82 17.59
C SER A 242 21.24 -35.55 18.44
N LYS A 243 20.51 -35.62 19.56
CA LYS A 243 20.43 -34.53 20.55
C LYS A 243 21.81 -34.13 21.11
N ARG A 244 22.81 -35.03 21.04
CA ARG A 244 24.21 -34.73 21.40
C ARG A 244 24.77 -33.51 20.66
N ILE A 245 24.40 -33.30 19.40
CA ILE A 245 24.85 -32.15 18.61
C ILE A 245 24.33 -30.83 19.21
N ALA A 246 23.08 -30.83 19.68
CA ALA A 246 22.51 -29.65 20.35
C ALA A 246 23.18 -29.39 21.72
N HIS A 247 23.52 -30.45 22.48
CA HIS A 247 24.33 -30.31 23.70
C HIS A 247 25.70 -29.70 23.39
N GLU A 248 26.39 -30.17 22.35
CA GLU A 248 27.71 -29.65 21.98
C GLU A 248 27.66 -28.15 21.60
N MET A 249 26.61 -27.70 20.91
CA MET A 249 26.39 -26.27 20.64
C MET A 249 26.17 -25.47 21.94
N THR A 250 25.35 -25.99 22.86
CA THR A 250 25.07 -25.36 24.16
C THR A 250 26.35 -25.24 25.00
N ASP A 251 27.10 -26.32 25.15
CA ASP A 251 28.35 -26.35 25.92
C ASP A 251 29.37 -25.33 25.38
N ALA A 252 29.46 -25.21 24.05
CA ALA A 252 30.34 -24.24 23.40
C ALA A 252 29.92 -22.79 23.68
N ALA A 253 28.62 -22.49 23.58
CA ALA A 253 28.07 -21.17 23.85
C ALA A 253 28.24 -20.77 25.32
N GLU A 254 27.87 -21.63 26.26
CA GLU A 254 28.03 -21.42 27.70
C GLU A 254 29.49 -21.18 28.09
N LYS A 255 30.40 -22.00 27.56
CA LYS A 255 31.83 -21.86 27.80
C LYS A 255 32.36 -20.50 27.33
N LEU A 256 31.90 -19.98 26.20
CA LEU A 256 32.32 -18.67 25.70
C LEU A 256 31.72 -17.53 26.53
N ILE A 257 30.44 -17.63 26.93
CA ILE A 257 29.78 -16.65 27.80
C ILE A 257 30.52 -16.52 29.14
N HIS A 258 30.83 -17.65 29.79
CA HIS A 258 31.54 -17.66 31.08
C HIS A 258 33.02 -17.24 30.99
N LYS A 259 33.58 -17.06 29.79
CA LYS A 259 34.89 -16.39 29.65
C LYS A 259 34.79 -14.87 29.82
N LYS A 260 33.64 -14.26 29.51
CA LYS A 260 33.43 -12.81 29.59
C LYS A 260 32.60 -12.38 30.80
N TYR A 261 31.72 -13.24 31.30
CA TYR A 261 30.77 -12.92 32.36
C TYR A 261 30.88 -13.88 33.56
N SER A 262 30.46 -13.42 34.75
CA SER A 262 30.49 -14.23 35.97
C SER A 262 29.66 -15.52 35.81
N LYS A 263 30.09 -16.59 36.49
CA LYS A 263 29.36 -17.85 36.58
C LYS A 263 28.07 -17.74 37.39
N ASP A 264 27.91 -16.69 38.18
CA ASP A 264 26.69 -16.44 38.95
C ASP A 264 25.52 -15.95 38.07
N ILE A 265 25.81 -15.48 36.85
CA ILE A 265 24.78 -15.09 35.89
C ILE A 265 24.19 -16.36 35.26
N PRO A 266 22.87 -16.61 35.39
CA PRO A 266 22.25 -17.79 34.83
C PRO A 266 22.38 -17.87 33.31
N VAL A 267 22.63 -19.08 32.79
CA VAL A 267 22.56 -19.40 31.36
C VAL A 267 21.54 -20.50 31.14
N GLU A 268 20.43 -20.15 30.48
CA GLU A 268 19.25 -21.00 30.32
C GLU A 268 19.04 -21.37 28.83
N ILE A 269 19.86 -22.28 28.28
CA ILE A 269 19.73 -22.72 26.88
C ILE A 269 19.01 -24.07 26.81
N LEU A 270 17.79 -24.06 26.27
CA LEU A 270 16.97 -25.26 26.16
C LEU A 270 17.44 -26.17 25.01
N VAL A 271 17.82 -27.42 25.32
CA VAL A 271 18.27 -28.41 24.32
C VAL A 271 17.10 -29.26 23.82
N LEU A 272 16.85 -29.25 22.51
CA LEU A 272 15.67 -29.81 21.87
C LEU A 272 16.00 -30.76 20.72
N LYS A 273 15.16 -31.79 20.56
CA LYS A 273 15.03 -32.54 19.31
C LYS A 273 13.60 -32.33 18.81
N GLU A 274 13.46 -31.70 17.66
CA GLU A 274 12.16 -31.41 17.07
C GLU A 274 11.47 -32.72 16.66
N PRO A 275 10.21 -32.93 17.06
CA PRO A 275 9.39 -34.02 16.55
C PRO A 275 9.22 -33.98 15.03
N ASP A 276 9.22 -35.15 14.38
CA ASP A 276 9.16 -35.27 12.92
C ASP A 276 7.86 -34.70 12.31
N ASN A 277 6.77 -34.63 13.09
CA ASN A 277 5.50 -34.05 12.64
C ASN A 277 5.50 -32.52 12.62
N ILE A 278 6.42 -31.85 13.32
CA ILE A 278 6.50 -30.39 13.40
C ILE A 278 7.77 -29.81 12.77
N ALA A 279 8.63 -30.63 12.17
CA ALA A 279 9.86 -30.20 11.53
C ALA A 279 10.11 -30.99 10.23
N MET A 280 10.34 -30.29 9.11
CA MET A 280 10.69 -30.96 7.85
C MET A 280 12.18 -31.01 7.60
N GLY A 281 12.68 -32.23 7.37
CA GLY A 281 14.06 -32.49 7.00
C GLY A 281 15.00 -32.53 8.20
N THR A 282 16.29 -32.60 7.89
CA THR A 282 17.36 -32.66 8.87
C THR A 282 17.99 -31.29 9.03
N ALA A 283 18.05 -30.78 10.26
CA ALA A 283 18.63 -29.48 10.56
C ALA A 283 19.16 -29.42 11.99
N THR A 284 20.01 -28.44 12.27
CA THR A 284 20.50 -28.15 13.62
C THR A 284 20.80 -26.65 13.71
N GLY A 285 20.72 -26.09 14.90
CA GLY A 285 21.04 -24.68 15.13
C GLY A 285 20.86 -24.28 16.57
N ILE A 286 21.26 -23.06 16.87
CA ILE A 286 21.19 -22.47 18.21
C ILE A 286 20.87 -20.98 18.10
N ILE A 287 19.98 -20.52 18.97
CA ILE A 287 19.76 -19.09 19.24
C ILE A 287 20.06 -18.87 20.72
N VAL A 288 20.88 -17.86 20.99
CA VAL A 288 21.26 -17.44 22.34
C VAL A 288 21.01 -15.94 22.47
N GLY A 289 20.46 -15.54 23.60
CA GLY A 289 20.12 -14.18 23.92
C GLY A 289 20.48 -13.79 25.34
N ALA A 290 20.38 -12.50 25.61
CA ALA A 290 20.64 -11.91 26.90
C ALA A 290 19.51 -10.95 27.29
N GLU A 291 19.12 -11.00 28.56
CA GLU A 291 18.17 -10.08 29.18
C GLU A 291 18.95 -9.17 30.13
N THR A 292 18.69 -7.86 30.06
CA THR A 292 19.29 -6.89 30.98
C THR A 292 18.32 -6.46 32.08
N THR A 293 18.84 -5.84 33.14
CA THR A 293 18.04 -5.30 34.25
C THR A 293 17.07 -4.19 33.84
N THR A 294 17.32 -3.52 32.71
CA THR A 294 16.44 -2.50 32.10
C THR A 294 15.45 -3.10 31.10
N GLY A 295 15.45 -4.42 30.93
CA GLY A 295 14.56 -5.13 30.01
C GLY A 295 14.95 -4.97 28.54
N CYS A 296 16.23 -4.77 28.24
CA CYS A 296 16.76 -4.98 26.90
C CYS A 296 16.83 -6.48 26.61
N LEU A 297 16.52 -6.85 25.37
CA LEU A 297 16.53 -8.21 24.88
C LEU A 297 17.31 -8.24 23.58
N LEU A 298 18.39 -9.00 23.56
CA LEU A 298 19.27 -9.17 22.39
C LEU A 298 19.45 -10.65 22.12
N ALA A 299 19.52 -11.05 20.85
CA ALA A 299 19.89 -12.41 20.50
C ALA A 299 20.71 -12.50 19.20
N ALA A 300 21.51 -13.55 19.13
CA ALA A 300 22.16 -14.00 17.91
C ALA A 300 21.92 -15.50 17.72
N SER A 301 22.00 -15.95 16.47
CA SER A 301 21.76 -17.35 16.13
C SER A 301 22.72 -17.85 15.06
N ALA A 302 22.90 -19.17 15.03
CA ALA A 302 23.67 -19.85 14.00
C ALA A 302 23.01 -21.18 13.62
N LEU A 303 22.91 -21.42 12.32
CA LEU A 303 22.44 -22.68 11.75
C LEU A 303 23.62 -23.59 11.42
N GLY A 304 23.48 -24.87 11.76
CA GLY A 304 24.49 -25.87 11.42
C GLY A 304 24.55 -26.14 9.93
N LYS A 305 25.77 -26.39 9.45
CA LYS A 305 26.09 -26.62 8.04
C LYS A 305 26.84 -27.93 7.90
N ARG A 306 26.67 -28.59 6.76
CA ARG A 306 27.37 -29.85 6.48
C ARG A 306 28.88 -29.61 6.52
N GLY A 307 29.60 -30.41 7.31
CA GLY A 307 31.05 -30.31 7.46
C GLY A 307 31.52 -29.28 8.49
N VAL A 308 30.62 -28.54 9.12
CA VAL A 308 30.95 -27.60 10.21
C VAL A 308 30.70 -28.29 11.56
N PRO A 309 31.69 -28.33 12.48
CA PRO A 309 31.51 -28.85 13.82
C PRO A 309 30.42 -28.12 14.60
N ALA A 310 29.68 -28.86 15.45
CA ALA A 310 28.59 -28.28 16.24
C ALA A 310 29.14 -27.28 17.28
N TYR A 311 30.29 -27.58 17.87
CA TYR A 311 31.01 -26.66 18.75
C TYR A 311 31.24 -25.27 18.11
N ASP A 312 31.60 -25.22 16.83
CA ASP A 312 31.85 -23.96 16.12
C ASP A 312 30.55 -23.18 15.89
N VAL A 313 29.45 -23.87 15.63
CA VAL A 313 28.10 -23.27 15.49
C VAL A 313 27.67 -22.61 16.81
N GLY A 314 27.86 -23.32 17.93
CA GLY A 314 27.60 -22.77 19.27
C GLY A 314 28.48 -21.59 19.62
N THR A 315 29.77 -21.69 19.30
CA THR A 315 30.74 -20.60 19.50
C THR A 315 30.37 -19.36 18.68
N GLN A 316 29.98 -19.54 17.41
CA GLN A 316 29.61 -18.43 16.52
C GLN A 316 28.40 -17.66 17.05
N ALA A 317 27.31 -18.35 17.41
CA ALA A 317 26.11 -17.68 17.93
C ALA A 317 26.40 -16.91 19.22
N ALA A 318 27.18 -17.50 20.15
CA ALA A 318 27.58 -16.81 21.37
C ALA A 318 28.52 -15.62 21.07
N GLN A 319 29.46 -15.75 20.14
CA GLN A 319 30.36 -14.67 19.78
C GLN A 319 29.59 -13.48 19.19
N ASP A 320 28.67 -13.72 18.26
CA ASP A 320 27.84 -12.66 17.66
C ASP A 320 27.03 -11.91 18.71
N LEU A 321 26.44 -12.63 19.69
CA LEU A 321 25.76 -11.99 20.82
C LEU A 321 26.73 -11.16 21.66
N LEU A 322 27.88 -11.71 22.03
CA LEU A 322 28.87 -11.03 22.87
C LEU A 322 29.49 -9.81 22.19
N ASP A 323 29.54 -9.78 20.86
CA ASP A 323 29.96 -8.61 20.08
C ASP A 323 28.93 -7.50 20.21
N ASP A 324 27.64 -7.80 20.04
CA ASP A 324 26.57 -6.80 20.22
C ASP A 324 26.53 -6.29 21.68
N LEU A 325 26.72 -7.15 22.67
CA LEU A 325 26.80 -6.77 24.09
C LEU A 325 28.04 -5.93 24.42
N SER A 326 29.13 -6.04 23.66
CA SER A 326 30.35 -5.26 23.92
C SER A 326 30.14 -3.75 23.76
N TYR A 327 29.19 -3.35 22.91
CA TYR A 327 28.78 -1.95 22.72
C TYR A 327 27.82 -1.43 23.79
N GLN A 328 27.40 -2.30 24.72
CA GLN A 328 26.21 -2.08 25.56
C GLN A 328 25.00 -1.69 24.69
N ALA A 329 24.81 -2.42 23.58
CA ALA A 329 23.67 -2.24 22.71
C ALA A 329 22.38 -2.63 23.45
N CYS A 330 21.32 -1.83 23.28
CA CYS A 330 19.98 -2.13 23.77
C CYS A 330 19.12 -2.82 22.71
N VAL A 331 19.53 -2.73 21.44
CA VAL A 331 18.95 -3.42 20.29
C VAL A 331 20.06 -4.06 19.47
N ASP A 332 19.91 -5.35 19.12
CA ASP A 332 20.90 -6.11 18.36
C ASP A 332 20.87 -5.78 16.85
N ARG A 333 21.83 -6.31 16.10
CA ARG A 333 21.99 -6.05 14.66
C ARG A 333 20.78 -6.38 13.78
N HIS A 334 19.94 -7.33 14.18
CA HIS A 334 18.73 -7.69 13.44
C HIS A 334 17.55 -6.82 13.83
N LEU A 335 17.47 -6.39 15.09
CA LEU A 335 16.40 -5.52 15.55
C LEU A 335 16.55 -4.10 14.99
N GLN A 336 17.78 -3.61 14.88
CA GLN A 336 18.11 -2.25 14.41
C GLN A 336 17.33 -1.84 13.16
N ASP A 337 17.38 -2.63 12.07
CA ASP A 337 16.72 -2.27 10.82
C ASP A 337 15.20 -2.48 10.86
N GLN A 338 14.72 -3.41 11.69
CA GLN A 338 13.30 -3.71 11.86
C GLN A 338 12.56 -2.60 12.61
N LEU A 339 13.21 -1.91 13.54
CA LEU A 339 12.58 -0.85 14.32
C LEU A 339 12.43 0.46 13.54
N ILE A 340 13.22 0.71 12.50
CA ILE A 340 13.22 1.99 11.79
C ILE A 340 11.84 2.38 11.26
N ILE A 341 11.12 1.44 10.64
CA ILE A 341 9.75 1.71 10.15
C ILE A 341 8.78 1.97 11.31
N LEU A 342 8.93 1.27 12.44
CA LEU A 342 8.09 1.48 13.62
C LEU A 342 8.36 2.84 14.27
N MET A 343 9.64 3.22 14.41
CA MET A 343 10.08 4.52 14.93
C MET A 343 9.56 5.67 14.05
N ALA A 344 9.67 5.55 12.72
CA ALA A 344 9.18 6.57 11.79
C ALA A 344 7.65 6.75 11.86
N LEU A 345 6.90 5.69 12.17
CA LEU A 345 5.43 5.74 12.26
C LEU A 345 4.93 6.11 13.67
N ALA A 346 5.73 5.88 14.71
CA ALA A 346 5.33 6.10 16.10
C ALA A 346 5.01 7.57 16.41
N LYS A 347 4.16 7.79 17.42
CA LYS A 347 3.92 9.12 17.99
C LYS A 347 4.94 9.41 19.08
N GLY A 348 5.65 10.52 18.91
CA GLY A 348 6.67 11.01 19.84
C GLY A 348 8.10 10.68 19.39
N HIS A 349 9.04 11.02 20.26
CA HIS A 349 10.47 10.85 20.03
C HIS A 349 10.93 9.43 20.35
N SER A 350 11.34 8.67 19.33
CA SER A 350 11.91 7.34 19.52
C SER A 350 13.43 7.40 19.55
N LYS A 351 14.06 6.66 20.48
CA LYS A 351 15.51 6.63 20.67
C LYS A 351 15.98 5.21 20.96
N VAL A 352 16.98 4.72 20.22
CA VAL A 352 17.54 3.37 20.43
C VAL A 352 19.07 3.41 20.42
N ARG A 353 19.69 2.67 21.34
CA ARG A 353 21.15 2.46 21.38
C ARG A 353 21.50 1.10 20.81
N CYS A 354 22.44 1.08 19.88
CA CYS A 354 22.87 -0.12 19.16
C CYS A 354 24.38 -0.13 18.91
N GLY A 355 24.88 -1.23 18.32
CA GLY A 355 26.25 -1.25 17.77
C GLY A 355 26.38 -0.39 16.50
N PRO A 356 27.47 -0.54 15.75
CA PRO A 356 27.65 0.12 14.45
C PRO A 356 26.49 -0.20 13.48
N LEU A 357 26.06 0.79 12.71
CA LEU A 357 24.93 0.61 11.78
C LEU A 357 25.30 -0.32 10.64
N SER A 358 24.49 -1.37 10.49
CA SER A 358 24.53 -2.22 9.31
C SER A 358 24.07 -1.45 8.06
N ASP A 359 24.49 -1.90 6.87
CA ASP A 359 23.96 -1.33 5.63
C ASP A 359 22.44 -1.54 5.47
N HIS A 360 21.87 -2.54 6.18
CA HIS A 360 20.43 -2.76 6.21
C HIS A 360 19.73 -1.68 7.02
N THR A 361 20.28 -1.31 8.18
CA THR A 361 19.77 -0.22 9.01
C THR A 361 19.85 1.11 8.26
N LYS A 362 21.00 1.42 7.63
CA LYS A 362 21.16 2.64 6.82
C LYS A 362 20.17 2.70 5.67
N THR A 363 19.92 1.57 5.01
CA THR A 363 18.94 1.47 3.93
C THR A 363 17.51 1.70 4.42
N ALA A 364 17.15 1.11 5.56
CA ALA A 364 15.84 1.32 6.18
C ALA A 364 15.63 2.80 6.53
N ILE A 365 16.64 3.47 7.12
CA ILE A 365 16.61 4.90 7.43
C ILE A 365 16.39 5.71 6.16
N TYR A 366 17.20 5.48 5.12
CA TYR A 366 17.10 6.19 3.85
C TYR A 366 15.68 6.12 3.24
N ILE A 367 15.08 4.92 3.18
CA ILE A 367 13.74 4.74 2.62
C ILE A 367 12.67 5.36 3.52
N ALA A 368 12.81 5.24 4.85
CA ALA A 368 11.91 5.88 5.80
C ALA A 368 11.94 7.40 5.62
N GLU A 369 13.09 8.04 5.57
CA GLU A 369 13.19 9.48 5.33
C GLU A 369 12.63 9.90 3.97
N LEU A 370 12.89 9.10 2.93
CA LEU A 370 12.44 9.41 1.57
C LEU A 370 10.92 9.47 1.49
N LEU A 371 10.23 8.50 2.08
CA LEU A 371 8.78 8.34 1.96
C LEU A 371 7.99 9.07 3.05
N THR A 372 8.45 9.02 4.31
CA THR A 372 7.74 9.63 5.45
C THR A 372 8.12 11.08 5.70
N LYS A 373 9.28 11.53 5.18
CA LYS A 373 9.92 12.82 5.49
C LYS A 373 10.40 13.00 6.94
N VAL A 374 10.23 11.98 7.80
CA VAL A 374 10.88 11.92 9.12
C VAL A 374 12.39 11.97 8.95
N LYS A 375 13.09 12.60 9.90
CA LYS A 375 14.55 12.70 9.92
C LYS A 375 15.14 11.91 11.08
N PHE A 376 16.10 11.06 10.76
CA PHE A 376 16.84 10.28 11.75
C PHE A 376 18.14 10.98 12.08
N GLN A 377 18.39 11.16 13.37
CA GLN A 377 19.65 11.63 13.90
C GLN A 377 20.46 10.42 14.37
N ILE A 378 21.73 10.39 13.99
CA ILE A 378 22.65 9.30 14.28
C ILE A 378 23.81 9.92 15.05
N THR A 379 24.00 9.48 16.29
CA THR A 379 25.05 9.98 17.17
C THR A 379 25.94 8.83 17.62
N GLU A 380 27.22 8.89 17.30
CA GLU A 380 28.21 7.96 17.87
C GLU A 380 28.40 8.27 19.35
N VAL A 381 28.30 7.25 20.20
CA VAL A 381 28.54 7.36 21.62
C VAL A 381 30.05 7.41 21.84
N SER A 382 30.59 8.61 21.96
CA SER A 382 31.95 8.80 22.48
C SER A 382 31.93 8.53 23.99
N SER A 383 32.91 7.79 24.50
CA SER A 383 33.02 7.46 25.91
C SER A 383 33.00 8.74 26.77
N LEU A 384 32.02 8.85 27.67
CA LEU A 384 32.04 9.85 28.75
C LEU A 384 33.35 9.70 29.52
N LYS A 385 34.13 10.77 29.58
CA LYS A 385 35.18 10.92 30.58
C LYS A 385 34.48 10.85 31.94
N LEU A 386 34.94 9.97 32.81
CA LEU A 386 34.63 10.04 34.24
C LEU A 386 35.12 11.41 34.74
N GLU A 387 34.21 12.34 34.98
CA GLU A 387 34.51 13.52 35.80
C GLU A 387 34.70 13.01 37.23
N ASN A 388 35.96 13.00 37.66
CA ASN A 388 36.31 12.81 39.07
C ASN A 388 35.87 14.06 39.84
N ASP A 389 34.68 14.02 40.43
CA ASP A 389 34.35 14.90 41.55
C ASP A 389 35.18 14.46 42.77
N GLN A 390 36.30 15.15 42.99
CA GLN A 390 36.98 15.15 44.27
C GLN A 390 36.13 15.95 45.27
N SER A 391 35.31 15.27 46.07
CA SER A 391 35.06 15.63 47.48
C SER A 391 34.04 14.70 48.16
N ASN A 392 34.50 13.61 48.77
CA ASN A 392 34.42 13.41 50.22
C ASN A 392 34.79 11.98 50.62
N SER A 393 35.61 11.93 51.66
CA SER A 393 36.14 10.75 52.33
C SER A 393 35.08 9.96 53.12
N ASN A 394 35.31 8.64 53.18
CA ASN A 394 34.85 7.65 54.16
C ASN A 394 33.52 6.91 53.87
N ALA A 395 33.63 5.71 53.29
CA ALA A 395 33.14 4.46 53.89
C ALA A 395 33.53 3.26 53.01
N SER A 396 34.11 2.25 53.64
CA SER A 396 34.46 0.94 53.09
C SER A 396 33.22 0.07 52.93
N GLU A 397 33.02 -0.55 51.75
CA GLU A 397 32.67 -1.98 51.56
C GLU A 397 32.32 -2.33 50.10
N ALA A 398 32.78 -3.52 49.69
CA ALA A 398 32.40 -4.33 48.52
C ALA A 398 32.61 -3.73 47.10
N THR A 399 33.83 -3.93 46.60
CA THR A 399 34.27 -3.74 45.22
C THR A 399 33.50 -4.65 44.25
N THR A 400 32.45 -4.11 43.62
CA THR A 400 31.84 -4.75 42.43
C THR A 400 32.76 -4.47 41.25
N THR A 401 33.37 -5.52 40.69
CA THR A 401 34.26 -5.41 39.53
C THR A 401 33.44 -5.05 38.30
N THR A 402 33.29 -3.75 38.04
CA THR A 402 32.84 -3.21 36.75
C THR A 402 33.89 -3.55 35.71
N THR A 403 33.68 -4.64 34.96
CA THR A 403 34.41 -4.89 33.73
C THR A 403 34.24 -3.66 32.84
N SER A 404 35.34 -2.99 32.51
CA SER A 404 35.35 -1.81 31.65
C SER A 404 34.91 -2.22 30.23
N CYS A 405 33.60 -2.22 29.98
CA CYS A 405 33.06 -2.37 28.64
C CYS A 405 33.45 -1.12 27.86
N ILE A 406 34.30 -1.28 26.85
CA ILE A 406 34.66 -0.20 25.94
C ILE A 406 33.39 0.14 25.14
N SER A 407 32.68 1.21 25.52
CA SER A 407 31.49 1.73 24.83
C SER A 407 31.82 2.39 23.48
N HIS A 408 33.05 2.24 23.00
CA HIS A 408 33.54 2.85 21.76
C HIS A 408 32.87 2.17 20.57
N GLY A 409 32.18 2.96 19.74
CA GLY A 409 31.47 2.48 18.54
C GLY A 409 30.00 2.14 18.73
N ALA A 410 29.43 2.34 19.92
CA ALA A 410 27.96 2.32 20.06
C ALA A 410 27.35 3.52 19.34
N THR A 411 26.16 3.33 18.77
CA THR A 411 25.43 4.36 18.01
C THR A 411 24.03 4.55 18.59
N ILE A 412 23.63 5.80 18.78
CA ILE A 412 22.26 6.19 19.09
C ILE A 412 21.58 6.58 17.78
N VAL A 413 20.42 5.96 17.51
CA VAL A 413 19.53 6.32 16.40
C VAL A 413 18.25 6.88 17.00
N GLU A 414 17.85 8.07 16.58
CA GLU A 414 16.65 8.73 17.09
C GLU A 414 15.90 9.52 16.05
N CYS A 415 14.58 9.65 16.22
CA CYS A 415 13.72 10.45 15.37
C CYS A 415 12.44 10.88 16.10
N GLU A 416 11.91 12.05 15.74
CA GLU A 416 10.52 12.40 16.01
C GLU A 416 9.65 11.69 14.97
N GLY A 417 8.87 10.69 15.39
CA GLY A 417 8.03 9.92 14.49
C GLY A 417 6.85 10.73 13.95
N LEU A 418 6.30 10.29 12.81
CA LEU A 418 5.16 10.94 12.14
C LEU A 418 3.91 11.00 13.02
N GLY A 419 3.81 10.11 14.01
CA GLY A 419 2.55 9.86 14.71
C GLY A 419 1.49 9.34 13.75
N TYR A 420 1.86 8.40 12.88
CA TYR A 420 0.94 7.82 11.91
C TYR A 420 -0.26 7.21 12.63
N GLN A 421 -1.43 7.76 12.36
CA GLN A 421 -2.67 7.23 12.87
C GLN A 421 -3.24 6.26 11.85
N ARG A 422 -3.80 5.16 12.36
CA ARG A 422 -4.71 4.34 11.59
C ARG A 422 -5.67 5.28 10.94
N ARG A 423 -5.67 5.27 9.61
CA ARG A 423 -6.72 5.96 8.88
C ARG A 423 -7.99 5.36 9.45
N SER A 424 -8.81 6.22 10.06
CA SER A 424 -10.19 5.86 10.15
C SER A 424 -10.56 5.63 8.70
N TYR A 425 -10.62 4.37 8.31
CA TYR A 425 -11.83 3.95 7.68
C TYR A 425 -12.92 4.45 8.64
N LEU A 426 -13.38 5.68 8.40
CA LEU A 426 -14.67 5.76 7.76
C LEU A 426 -14.72 4.55 6.84
N SER A 427 -15.16 3.43 7.41
CA SER A 427 -16.14 2.64 6.74
C SER A 427 -16.92 3.65 5.91
N THR A 428 -17.14 3.37 4.65
CA THR A 428 -18.31 3.98 4.03
C THR A 428 -19.60 3.51 4.74
N LYS A 429 -19.64 3.42 6.07
CA LYS A 429 -20.40 4.36 6.88
C LYS A 429 -20.46 5.72 6.15
N MET A 430 -21.41 5.85 5.24
CA MET A 430 -22.54 6.66 5.68
C MET A 430 -23.17 5.87 6.82
N PRO A 431 -22.73 6.10 8.08
CA PRO A 431 -23.30 5.34 9.17
C PRO A 431 -24.76 5.74 9.18
N VAL A 432 -25.61 4.78 9.43
CA VAL A 432 -26.90 5.08 10.03
C VAL A 432 -26.60 6.05 11.20
N LYS A 433 -26.92 7.34 11.01
CA LYS A 433 -26.47 8.42 11.88
C LYS A 433 -27.30 8.34 13.15
N GLN A 434 -26.65 8.17 14.30
CA GLN A 434 -27.33 8.24 15.59
C GLN A 434 -27.79 9.69 15.80
N VAL A 435 -29.08 9.85 16.07
CA VAL A 435 -29.68 11.12 16.43
C VAL A 435 -29.62 11.27 17.95
N SER A 436 -29.21 12.44 18.43
CA SER A 436 -29.29 12.83 19.84
C SER A 436 -30.68 13.39 20.17
N ASP A 437 -31.05 13.40 21.44
CA ASP A 437 -32.31 13.99 21.92
C ASP A 437 -32.50 15.44 21.40
N GLY A 438 -33.69 15.77 20.92
CA GLY A 438 -34.04 17.02 20.23
C GLY A 438 -33.51 17.15 18.78
N GLY A 439 -32.72 16.20 18.29
CA GLY A 439 -31.95 16.32 17.05
C GLY A 439 -32.69 15.97 15.76
N LEU A 440 -33.76 15.18 15.83
CA LEU A 440 -34.38 14.57 14.64
C LEU A 440 -34.94 15.61 13.67
N LYS A 441 -35.62 16.64 14.18
CA LYS A 441 -36.20 17.71 13.34
C LYS A 441 -35.15 18.48 12.55
N LYS A 442 -33.99 18.73 13.17
CA LYS A 442 -32.87 19.41 12.53
C LYS A 442 -32.30 18.57 11.38
N GLU A 443 -32.16 17.26 11.59
CA GLU A 443 -31.69 16.33 10.55
C GLU A 443 -32.67 16.23 9.38
N LEU A 444 -33.97 16.18 9.67
CA LEU A 444 -35.00 16.16 8.62
C LEU A 444 -35.05 17.46 7.80
N GLN A 445 -34.85 18.62 8.44
CA GLN A 445 -34.74 19.90 7.72
C GLN A 445 -33.49 19.97 6.84
N GLN A 446 -32.35 19.47 7.33
CA GLN A 446 -31.10 19.43 6.57
C GLN A 446 -31.14 18.43 5.40
N ALA A 447 -31.99 17.41 5.47
CA ALA A 447 -32.12 16.41 4.42
C ALA A 447 -32.68 16.96 3.10
N GLY A 448 -33.47 18.04 3.14
CA GLY A 448 -34.07 18.65 1.95
C GLY A 448 -34.99 17.69 1.20
N ASP A 449 -34.69 17.46 -0.07
CA ASP A 449 -35.44 16.58 -1.00
C ASP A 449 -34.98 15.11 -0.98
N LYS A 450 -33.93 14.80 -0.21
CA LYS A 450 -33.41 13.43 -0.10
C LYS A 450 -34.39 12.53 0.66
N LEU A 451 -34.40 11.25 0.29
CA LEU A 451 -35.12 10.23 1.07
C LEU A 451 -34.39 10.00 2.39
N VAL A 452 -35.12 9.99 3.50
CA VAL A 452 -34.63 9.69 4.84
C VAL A 452 -35.29 8.41 5.34
N LEU A 453 -34.51 7.43 5.78
CA LEU A 453 -34.97 6.27 6.53
C LEU A 453 -34.60 6.45 8.00
N VAL A 454 -35.58 6.46 8.90
CA VAL A 454 -35.37 6.55 10.35
C VAL A 454 -35.66 5.19 10.99
N ASP A 455 -34.66 4.62 11.67
CA ASP A 455 -34.74 3.39 12.46
C ASP A 455 -34.93 3.74 13.95
N PHE A 456 -36.14 3.53 14.48
CA PHE A 456 -36.43 3.65 15.90
C PHE A 456 -36.15 2.31 16.58
N PHE A 457 -35.14 2.29 17.45
CA PHE A 457 -34.62 1.08 18.09
C PHE A 457 -34.47 1.25 19.61
N ALA A 458 -34.23 0.14 20.30
CA ALA A 458 -33.82 0.14 21.71
C ALA A 458 -32.61 -0.78 21.90
N THR A 459 -31.71 -0.45 22.84
CA THR A 459 -30.46 -1.21 23.04
C THR A 459 -30.68 -2.64 23.56
N TRP A 460 -31.80 -2.88 24.25
CA TRP A 460 -32.22 -4.17 24.78
C TRP A 460 -33.06 -5.00 23.78
N CYS A 461 -33.43 -4.45 22.63
CA CYS A 461 -34.28 -5.11 21.64
C CYS A 461 -33.48 -6.12 20.78
N GLY A 462 -33.78 -7.41 20.96
CA GLY A 462 -33.18 -8.50 20.17
C GLY A 462 -33.39 -8.37 18.65
N PRO A 463 -34.63 -8.17 18.15
CA PRO A 463 -34.90 -7.96 16.73
C PRO A 463 -34.16 -6.77 16.11
N CYS A 464 -33.94 -5.70 16.88
CA CYS A 464 -33.19 -4.53 16.45
C CYS A 464 -31.70 -4.89 16.18
N LYS A 465 -31.10 -5.71 17.03
CA LYS A 465 -29.73 -6.22 16.82
C LYS A 465 -29.63 -7.11 15.59
N MET A 466 -30.68 -7.89 15.29
CA MET A 466 -30.70 -8.78 14.12
C MET A 466 -30.78 -8.02 12.80
N ILE A 467 -31.56 -6.94 12.73
CA ILE A 467 -31.78 -6.19 11.49
C ILE A 467 -30.71 -5.13 11.21
N ALA A 468 -29.99 -4.66 12.25
CA ALA A 468 -28.98 -3.61 12.11
C ALA A 468 -27.95 -3.84 10.97
N PRO A 469 -27.38 -5.06 10.77
CA PRO A 469 -26.44 -5.30 9.67
C PRO A 469 -27.09 -5.14 8.27
N VAL A 470 -28.39 -5.41 8.16
CA VAL A 470 -29.14 -5.22 6.90
C VAL A 470 -29.29 -3.73 6.61
N ILE A 471 -29.65 -2.93 7.62
CA ILE A 471 -29.79 -1.48 7.46
C ILE A 471 -28.46 -0.81 7.12
N GLU A 472 -27.36 -1.25 7.75
CA GLU A 472 -26.00 -0.78 7.40
C GLU A 472 -25.64 -1.13 5.95
N LYS A 473 -25.98 -2.33 5.48
CA LYS A 473 -25.78 -2.72 4.07
C LYS A 473 -26.63 -1.87 3.11
N LEU A 474 -27.86 -1.53 3.50
CA LEU A 474 -28.74 -0.67 2.69
C LEU A 474 -28.24 0.77 2.63
N SER A 475 -27.70 1.30 3.74
CA SER A 475 -27.13 2.65 3.76
C SER A 475 -25.90 2.77 2.86
N SER A 476 -25.05 1.74 2.82
CA SER A 476 -23.90 1.71 1.91
C SER A 476 -24.27 1.57 0.43
N SER A 477 -25.41 0.94 0.10
CA SER A 477 -25.84 0.72 -1.29
C SER A 477 -26.69 1.87 -1.89
N HIS A 478 -27.14 2.82 -1.06
CA HIS A 478 -28.04 3.91 -1.47
C HIS A 478 -27.50 5.29 -1.02
N PRO A 479 -26.38 5.77 -1.59
CA PRO A 479 -25.67 6.96 -1.12
C PRO A 479 -26.47 8.28 -1.26
N ASN A 480 -27.55 8.29 -2.06
CA ASN A 480 -28.42 9.45 -2.20
C ASN A 480 -29.59 9.47 -1.19
N ALA A 481 -29.68 8.46 -0.32
CA ALA A 481 -30.61 8.43 0.82
C ALA A 481 -29.85 8.62 2.14
N ILE A 482 -30.53 9.19 3.12
CA ILE A 482 -30.02 9.42 4.48
C ILE A 482 -30.60 8.36 5.40
N PHE A 483 -29.76 7.72 6.21
CA PHE A 483 -30.18 6.72 7.19
C PHE A 483 -29.91 7.26 8.58
N LEU A 484 -30.93 7.31 9.42
CA LEU A 484 -30.88 7.80 10.79
C LEU A 484 -31.30 6.68 11.75
N LYS A 485 -30.74 6.66 12.97
CA LYS A 485 -31.22 5.81 14.06
C LYS A 485 -31.51 6.62 15.31
N VAL A 486 -32.63 6.32 15.94
CA VAL A 486 -33.16 7.01 17.11
C VAL A 486 -33.35 5.97 18.21
N ASP A 487 -32.64 6.16 19.33
CA ASP A 487 -32.82 5.32 20.51
C ASP A 487 -34.05 5.82 21.27
N VAL A 488 -35.09 4.98 21.37
CA VAL A 488 -36.36 5.35 21.99
C VAL A 488 -36.24 5.63 23.49
N ASP A 489 -35.23 5.06 24.16
CA ASP A 489 -34.98 5.29 25.58
C ASP A 489 -34.33 6.68 25.80
N GLN A 490 -33.54 7.15 24.83
CA GLN A 490 -32.81 8.42 24.90
C GLN A 490 -33.56 9.59 24.26
N CYS A 491 -34.41 9.34 23.27
CA CYS A 491 -35.14 10.34 22.48
C CYS A 491 -36.67 10.15 22.66
N GLN A 492 -37.15 10.33 23.90
CA GLN A 492 -38.53 10.01 24.26
C GLN A 492 -39.55 10.94 23.61
N ALA A 493 -39.22 12.23 23.47
CA ALA A 493 -40.11 13.22 22.85
C ALA A 493 -40.35 12.92 21.36
N GLU A 494 -39.30 12.60 20.61
CA GLU A 494 -39.40 12.17 19.21
C GLU A 494 -40.14 10.85 19.08
N SER A 495 -39.90 9.90 19.98
CA SER A 495 -40.57 8.60 19.94
C SER A 495 -42.08 8.73 20.16
N GLN A 496 -42.50 9.66 21.02
CA GLN A 496 -43.90 10.01 21.22
C GLN A 496 -44.47 10.75 20.01
N GLU A 497 -43.75 11.73 19.46
CA GLU A 497 -44.19 12.50 18.28
C GLU A 497 -44.39 11.61 17.04
N PHE A 498 -43.56 10.59 16.87
CA PHE A 498 -43.68 9.61 15.78
C PHE A 498 -44.56 8.40 16.13
N GLU A 499 -45.24 8.41 17.28
CA GLU A 499 -46.15 7.35 17.76
C GLU A 499 -45.52 5.94 17.75
N ILE A 500 -44.26 5.83 18.20
CA ILE A 500 -43.53 4.57 18.22
C ILE A 500 -44.05 3.68 19.35
N SER A 501 -44.65 2.54 18.96
CA SER A 501 -45.27 1.57 19.87
C SER A 501 -44.62 0.18 19.85
N ALA A 502 -43.66 -0.04 18.94
CA ALA A 502 -42.93 -1.29 18.80
C ALA A 502 -41.56 -1.03 18.19
N MET A 503 -40.55 -1.82 18.58
CA MET A 503 -39.19 -1.73 18.06
C MET A 503 -38.77 -3.05 17.40
N PRO A 504 -38.04 -3.01 16.26
CA PRO A 504 -37.70 -1.80 15.51
C PRO A 504 -38.91 -1.27 14.72
N THR A 505 -39.00 0.06 14.55
CA THR A 505 -39.93 0.69 13.60
C THR A 505 -39.14 1.56 12.63
N PHE A 506 -39.39 1.38 11.34
CA PHE A 506 -38.74 2.12 10.26
C PHE A 506 -39.72 3.10 9.64
N VAL A 507 -39.32 4.36 9.51
CA VAL A 507 -40.14 5.43 8.90
C VAL A 507 -39.40 6.03 7.72
N PHE A 508 -40.05 6.10 6.56
CA PHE A 508 -39.52 6.71 5.34
C PHE A 508 -40.07 8.13 5.21
N ILE A 509 -39.19 9.13 5.10
CA ILE A 509 -39.54 10.55 5.12
C ILE A 509 -38.87 11.26 3.94
N ARG A 510 -39.56 12.19 3.30
CA ARG A 510 -38.99 13.12 2.32
C ARG A 510 -39.71 14.47 2.45
N GLU A 511 -38.98 15.58 2.36
CA GLU A 511 -39.55 16.93 2.52
C GLU A 511 -40.36 17.08 3.83
N SER A 512 -39.89 16.45 4.92
CA SER A 512 -40.57 16.39 6.23
C SER A 512 -41.96 15.73 6.23
N LYS A 513 -42.32 14.97 5.17
CA LYS A 513 -43.55 14.18 5.09
C LYS A 513 -43.25 12.69 5.18
N GLU A 514 -43.98 11.99 6.04
CA GLU A 514 -43.94 10.52 6.11
C GLU A 514 -44.54 9.92 4.84
N LEU A 515 -43.78 9.03 4.18
CA LEU A 515 -44.15 8.33 2.96
C LEU A 515 -44.66 6.92 3.24
N ASP A 516 -43.99 6.21 4.15
CA ASP A 516 -44.28 4.81 4.48
C ASP A 516 -43.67 4.43 5.84
N ARG A 517 -44.19 3.35 6.43
CA ARG A 517 -43.80 2.86 7.76
C ARG A 517 -43.82 1.35 7.85
N ILE A 518 -42.80 0.79 8.50
CA ILE A 518 -42.67 -0.65 8.73
C ILE A 518 -42.43 -0.89 10.21
N ARG A 519 -43.27 -1.71 10.83
CA ARG A 519 -43.06 -2.20 12.21
C ARG A 519 -42.48 -3.60 12.17
N GLY A 520 -41.44 -3.85 12.94
CA GLY A 520 -40.75 -5.13 13.05
C GLY A 520 -39.55 -5.30 12.11
N ALA A 521 -38.72 -6.29 12.41
CA ALA A 521 -37.49 -6.62 11.70
C ALA A 521 -37.76 -7.42 10.39
N ASP A 522 -38.42 -6.80 9.41
CA ASP A 522 -38.71 -7.41 8.11
C ASP A 522 -37.81 -6.83 7.00
N ALA A 523 -36.66 -7.47 6.77
CA ALA A 523 -35.67 -7.05 5.79
C ALA A 523 -36.25 -6.91 4.37
N LYS A 524 -37.08 -7.86 3.92
CA LYS A 524 -37.62 -7.87 2.56
C LYS A 524 -38.56 -6.70 2.32
N LYS A 525 -39.40 -6.41 3.32
CA LYS A 525 -40.34 -5.29 3.23
C LYS A 525 -39.59 -3.95 3.23
N ILE A 526 -38.54 -3.81 4.04
CA ILE A 526 -37.70 -2.59 4.09
C ILE A 526 -37.01 -2.36 2.75
N GLU A 527 -36.43 -3.40 2.16
CA GLU A 527 -35.78 -3.33 0.85
C GLU A 527 -36.77 -2.93 -0.26
N ALA A 528 -37.96 -3.53 -0.28
CA ALA A 528 -39.00 -3.22 -1.26
C ALA A 528 -39.50 -1.77 -1.15
N THR A 529 -39.78 -1.29 0.07
CA THR A 529 -40.23 0.09 0.32
C THR A 529 -39.13 1.10 0.01
N LEU A 530 -37.87 0.80 0.32
CA LEU A 530 -36.74 1.65 -0.07
C LEU A 530 -36.66 1.77 -1.59
N ALA A 531 -36.68 0.65 -2.31
CA ALA A 531 -36.62 0.63 -3.77
C ALA A 531 -37.79 1.38 -4.44
N LYS A 532 -38.99 1.33 -3.84
CA LYS A 532 -40.18 2.07 -4.28
C LYS A 532 -39.96 3.58 -4.19
N HIS A 533 -39.47 4.09 -3.06
CA HIS A 533 -39.36 5.54 -2.83
C HIS A 533 -38.04 6.17 -3.30
N TYR A 534 -37.00 5.35 -3.56
CA TYR A 534 -35.70 5.83 -4.04
C TYR A 534 -35.72 6.32 -5.49
N LYS A 535 -36.73 5.95 -6.30
CA LYS A 535 -36.80 6.27 -7.74
C LYS A 535 -37.60 7.53 -8.10
N ASP A 536 -38.29 8.16 -7.15
CA ASP A 536 -39.08 9.35 -7.45
C ASP A 536 -38.18 10.59 -7.58
N LYS A 537 -38.05 11.07 -8.83
CA LYS A 537 -37.35 12.27 -9.37
C LYS A 537 -35.85 12.17 -9.67
N LEU A 538 -35.53 11.96 -10.96
CA LEU A 538 -34.33 12.50 -11.59
C LEU A 538 -34.61 13.95 -12.03
N PRO A 539 -33.81 14.96 -11.65
CA PRO A 539 -33.96 16.31 -12.17
C PRO A 539 -33.28 16.40 -13.55
N PHE A 540 -34.11 16.52 -14.60
CA PHE A 540 -33.96 17.36 -15.80
C PHE A 540 -34.59 16.68 -17.05
N ALA A 541 -35.91 16.83 -17.19
CA ALA A 541 -36.60 16.72 -18.47
C ALA A 541 -37.04 18.15 -18.85
N GLY A 542 -36.33 18.76 -19.78
CA GLY A 542 -36.74 20.00 -20.44
C GLY A 542 -37.30 19.65 -21.82
N GLU A 543 -38.55 20.04 -22.04
CA GLU A 543 -39.42 19.67 -23.16
C GLU A 543 -38.90 20.15 -24.52
N GLY A 544 -39.04 19.29 -25.54
CA GLY A 544 -38.85 19.65 -26.93
C GLY A 544 -40.06 20.39 -27.47
N HIS A 545 -39.82 21.50 -28.16
CA HIS A 545 -40.77 22.08 -29.11
C HIS A 545 -40.09 22.22 -30.48
N SER A 546 -40.76 21.63 -31.47
CA SER A 546 -40.52 21.82 -32.90
C SER A 546 -41.47 22.91 -33.41
N MET A 547 -40.98 23.81 -34.26
CA MET A 547 -41.58 24.20 -35.56
C MET A 547 -40.95 25.49 -36.13
N LEU A 548 -40.88 25.53 -37.46
CA LEU A 548 -40.53 26.65 -38.36
C LEU A 548 -41.32 27.94 -38.03
N ASP A 549 -40.94 29.18 -38.37
CA ASP A 549 -40.38 29.70 -39.62
C ASP A 549 -39.92 31.18 -39.48
N THR A 550 -39.00 31.60 -40.36
CA THR A 550 -38.70 32.98 -40.88
C THR A 550 -38.67 34.25 -39.98
N SER A 551 -37.51 34.94 -39.91
CA SER A 551 -37.20 36.17 -40.70
C SER A 551 -35.88 36.87 -40.27
N SER A 552 -34.92 36.97 -41.21
CA SER A 552 -33.98 38.08 -41.54
C SER A 552 -33.50 39.07 -40.44
N THR A 553 -32.23 39.46 -40.30
CA THR A 553 -31.25 39.84 -41.34
C THR A 553 -29.82 40.07 -40.78
N GLN A 554 -28.81 39.64 -41.57
CA GLN A 554 -27.42 40.15 -41.77
C GLN A 554 -26.42 40.18 -40.58
N THR A 555 -25.25 39.51 -40.67
CA THR A 555 -24.15 39.89 -41.58
C THR A 555 -23.22 38.70 -41.91
N SER A 556 -22.75 38.66 -43.16
CA SER A 556 -22.15 37.55 -43.91
C SER A 556 -20.62 37.43 -43.83
N VAL A 557 -20.12 36.22 -43.53
CA VAL A 557 -18.94 35.60 -44.19
C VAL A 557 -19.24 34.09 -44.33
N THR A 558 -18.90 33.52 -45.48
CA THR A 558 -19.58 32.41 -46.19
C THR A 558 -19.50 31.01 -45.55
N ALA A 559 -20.67 30.50 -45.15
CA ALA A 559 -20.92 29.15 -44.61
C ALA A 559 -21.11 28.03 -45.67
N SER A 560 -21.04 28.35 -46.97
CA SER A 560 -21.43 27.42 -48.05
C SER A 560 -20.45 26.26 -48.31
N MET A 561 -19.21 26.33 -47.81
CA MET A 561 -18.24 25.23 -47.92
C MET A 561 -18.30 24.22 -46.76
N ILE A 562 -18.93 24.57 -45.63
CA ILE A 562 -18.93 23.73 -44.41
C ILE A 562 -20.09 22.72 -44.44
N GLU A 563 -21.22 23.12 -44.99
CA GLU A 563 -22.45 22.32 -45.00
C GLU A 563 -22.43 21.19 -46.04
N SER A 564 -21.73 21.40 -47.17
CA SER A 564 -21.58 20.38 -48.23
C SER A 564 -20.61 19.25 -47.86
N ASP A 565 -19.58 19.53 -47.06
CA ASP A 565 -18.64 18.52 -46.56
C ASP A 565 -19.27 17.66 -45.46
N HIS A 566 -20.06 18.25 -44.55
CA HIS A 566 -20.71 17.50 -43.48
C HIS A 566 -21.74 16.50 -44.01
N GLN A 567 -22.54 16.89 -45.00
CA GLN A 567 -23.54 16.00 -45.62
C GLN A 567 -22.89 14.88 -46.45
N ARG A 568 -21.79 15.14 -47.16
CA ARG A 568 -21.03 14.11 -47.89
C ARG A 568 -20.36 13.10 -46.96
N LEU A 569 -19.87 13.55 -45.79
CA LEU A 569 -19.20 12.71 -44.80
C LEU A 569 -20.20 11.84 -44.02
N GLU A 570 -21.38 12.37 -43.69
CA GLU A 570 -22.47 11.55 -43.13
C GLU A 570 -22.97 10.50 -44.13
N ALA A 571 -23.08 10.85 -45.42
CA ALA A 571 -23.48 9.90 -46.46
C ALA A 571 -22.47 8.73 -46.60
N ALA A 572 -21.15 9.02 -46.61
CA ALA A 572 -20.11 8.01 -46.67
C ALA A 572 -20.06 7.11 -45.41
N ALA A 573 -20.36 7.67 -44.23
CA ALA A 573 -20.48 6.91 -42.98
C ALA A 573 -21.72 5.99 -43.00
N LYS A 574 -22.85 6.49 -43.53
CA LYS A 574 -24.12 5.76 -43.62
C LYS A 574 -24.07 4.62 -44.64
N GLU A 575 -23.36 4.81 -45.77
CA GLU A 575 -23.17 3.80 -46.81
C GLU A 575 -22.33 2.60 -46.33
N ARG A 576 -21.40 2.81 -45.38
CA ARG A 576 -20.47 1.79 -44.91
C ARG A 576 -20.88 1.11 -43.61
N PHE A 577 -21.68 1.77 -42.76
CA PHE A 577 -22.05 1.27 -41.41
C PHE A 577 -23.56 1.15 -41.14
N GLY A 578 -24.42 1.51 -42.10
CA GLY A 578 -25.87 1.51 -41.92
C GLY A 578 -26.39 2.71 -41.13
N ASN A 579 -27.57 2.57 -40.51
CA ASN A 579 -28.27 3.70 -39.87
C ASN A 579 -27.62 4.09 -38.52
N VAL A 580 -27.17 5.34 -38.39
CA VAL A 580 -26.30 5.82 -37.28
C VAL A 580 -27.08 6.63 -36.22
N ALA A 581 -28.41 6.50 -36.16
CA ALA A 581 -29.25 7.28 -35.25
C ALA A 581 -28.88 7.06 -33.77
N GLY A 582 -28.55 8.15 -33.05
CA GLY A 582 -28.23 8.13 -31.62
C GLY A 582 -26.74 8.05 -31.25
N GLN A 583 -25.81 8.19 -32.20
CA GLN A 583 -24.36 8.20 -31.94
C GLN A 583 -23.79 9.63 -31.96
N THR A 584 -22.76 9.89 -31.15
CA THR A 584 -22.05 11.18 -31.09
C THR A 584 -20.89 11.21 -32.09
N MET A 585 -21.02 11.92 -33.21
CA MET A 585 -19.91 12.12 -34.16
C MET A 585 -19.14 13.40 -33.81
N THR A 586 -17.81 13.31 -33.66
CA THR A 586 -16.94 14.47 -33.43
C THR A 586 -15.89 14.56 -34.54
N THR A 587 -15.93 15.62 -35.34
CA THR A 587 -14.98 15.84 -36.45
C THR A 587 -13.79 16.67 -35.97
N ILE A 588 -12.56 16.22 -36.24
CA ILE A 588 -11.33 16.96 -35.91
C ILE A 588 -10.59 17.32 -37.20
N ARG A 589 -10.55 18.62 -37.55
CA ARG A 589 -9.77 19.10 -38.70
C ARG A 589 -8.30 19.25 -38.32
N LEU A 590 -7.40 18.63 -39.09
CA LEU A 590 -5.95 18.73 -38.91
C LEU A 590 -5.36 19.48 -40.12
N ARG A 591 -4.61 20.56 -39.86
CA ARG A 591 -3.88 21.29 -40.92
C ARG A 591 -2.44 20.78 -40.94
N LEU A 592 -1.99 20.25 -42.08
CA LEU A 592 -0.60 19.80 -42.25
C LEU A 592 0.33 21.02 -42.44
N PRO A 593 1.58 20.97 -41.95
CA PRO A 593 2.58 22.00 -42.24
C PRO A 593 3.00 21.97 -43.71
N ASP A 594 3.49 23.09 -44.25
CA ASP A 594 3.93 23.20 -45.64
C ASP A 594 5.13 22.28 -45.91
N ILE A 595 4.96 21.28 -46.79
CA ILE A 595 6.03 20.36 -47.20
C ILE A 595 6.40 20.63 -48.65
N ALA A 596 7.69 20.83 -48.91
CA ALA A 596 8.21 21.38 -50.17
C ALA A 596 8.22 20.41 -51.37
N THR A 597 7.66 19.19 -51.33
CA THR A 597 7.60 18.31 -52.53
C THR A 597 6.47 17.25 -52.50
N PRO A 598 5.86 16.87 -53.64
CA PRO A 598 4.61 16.09 -53.69
C PRO A 598 4.74 14.61 -53.31
N THR A 599 5.87 13.97 -53.59
CA THR A 599 6.02 12.49 -53.51
C THR A 599 6.09 11.98 -52.06
N ASN A 600 6.52 12.82 -51.12
CA ASN A 600 6.63 12.47 -49.69
C ASN A 600 5.31 12.66 -48.90
N ILE A 601 4.29 13.27 -49.52
CA ILE A 601 3.05 13.65 -48.81
C ILE A 601 2.21 12.42 -48.47
N ARG A 602 2.03 11.49 -49.42
CA ARG A 602 1.15 10.32 -49.23
C ARG A 602 1.72 9.32 -48.20
N LEU A 603 3.01 9.03 -48.29
CA LEU A 603 3.74 8.17 -47.34
C LEU A 603 3.77 8.76 -45.92
N SER A 604 3.99 10.07 -45.78
CA SER A 604 3.98 10.76 -44.48
C SER A 604 2.59 10.74 -43.82
N ILE A 605 1.53 10.88 -44.63
CA ILE A 605 0.15 10.85 -44.14
C ILE A 605 -0.23 9.44 -43.66
N ASP A 606 0.04 8.39 -44.44
CA ASP A 606 -0.28 7.02 -44.05
C ASP A 606 0.52 6.59 -42.80
N GLN A 607 1.78 7.02 -42.68
CA GLN A 607 2.61 6.80 -41.50
C GLN A 607 2.03 7.51 -40.28
N THR A 608 1.67 8.80 -40.40
CA THR A 608 1.11 9.60 -39.30
C THR A 608 -0.24 9.03 -38.83
N LEU A 609 -1.08 8.56 -39.75
CA LEU A 609 -2.36 7.94 -39.41
C LEU A 609 -2.19 6.57 -38.75
N ASN A 610 -1.20 5.78 -39.18
CA ASN A 610 -0.83 4.53 -38.52
C ASN A 610 -0.26 4.77 -37.12
N ASP A 611 0.57 5.80 -36.93
CA ASP A 611 1.14 6.15 -35.62
C ASP A 611 0.05 6.62 -34.65
N ILE A 612 -0.91 7.44 -35.11
CA ILE A 612 -2.07 7.84 -34.31
C ILE A 612 -2.94 6.62 -33.94
N ARG A 613 -3.16 5.70 -34.88
CA ARG A 613 -3.90 4.46 -34.64
C ARG A 613 -3.19 3.57 -33.62
N HIS A 614 -1.87 3.43 -33.72
CA HIS A 614 -1.07 2.61 -32.79
C HIS A 614 -1.03 3.22 -31.38
N LEU A 615 -0.96 4.56 -31.29
CA LEU A 615 -1.00 5.29 -30.03
C LEU A 615 -2.37 5.17 -29.34
N LEU A 616 -3.47 5.25 -30.10
CA LEU A 616 -4.83 5.10 -29.56
C LEU A 616 -5.13 3.66 -29.12
N CYS A 617 -4.75 2.65 -29.91
CA CYS A 617 -4.95 1.25 -29.55
C CYS A 617 -4.15 0.85 -28.28
N SER A 618 -2.88 1.27 -28.18
CA SER A 618 -2.05 1.00 -26.99
C SER A 618 -2.55 1.71 -25.73
N THR A 619 -3.20 2.86 -25.88
CA THR A 619 -3.83 3.56 -24.76
C THR A 619 -5.07 2.81 -24.27
N ILE A 620 -5.88 2.22 -25.15
CA ILE A 620 -7.16 1.59 -24.78
C ILE A 620 -6.99 0.22 -24.07
N GLU A 621 -6.01 -0.59 -24.47
CA GLU A 621 -5.68 -1.85 -23.76
C GLU A 621 -5.21 -1.62 -22.31
N LEU A 622 -4.70 -0.43 -22.00
CA LEU A 622 -4.26 -0.03 -20.65
C LEU A 622 -5.41 0.43 -19.73
N PHE A 623 -6.60 0.74 -20.26
CA PHE A 623 -7.70 1.36 -19.51
C PHE A 623 -9.01 0.53 -19.47
N GLU A 624 -9.06 -0.69 -20.03
CA GLU A 624 -10.26 -1.57 -20.05
C GLU A 624 -11.56 -0.85 -20.46
N ILE A 625 -11.48 0.09 -21.41
CA ILE A 625 -12.67 0.74 -21.94
C ILE A 625 -13.22 -0.14 -23.07
N THR A 626 -14.50 -0.53 -22.99
CA THR A 626 -15.25 -1.37 -23.96
C THR A 626 -14.90 -1.11 -25.43
N PRO A 627 -14.96 -2.12 -26.33
CA PRO A 627 -14.35 -2.02 -27.66
C PRO A 627 -14.90 -0.84 -28.49
N PHE A 628 -14.01 0.00 -28.98
CA PHE A 628 -14.27 1.09 -29.93
C PHE A 628 -13.61 0.77 -31.27
N GLU A 629 -14.29 1.08 -32.38
CA GLU A 629 -13.67 1.09 -33.72
C GLU A 629 -13.32 2.52 -34.14
N PHE A 630 -12.13 2.69 -34.74
CA PHE A 630 -11.69 3.95 -35.33
C PHE A 630 -11.71 3.86 -36.85
N LEU A 631 -12.28 4.87 -37.51
CA LEU A 631 -12.04 5.11 -38.94
C LEU A 631 -11.27 6.40 -39.15
N VAL A 632 -10.39 6.37 -40.14
CA VAL A 632 -9.80 7.56 -40.74
C VAL A 632 -9.99 7.45 -42.25
N SER A 633 -10.56 8.48 -42.87
CA SER A 633 -10.68 8.58 -44.33
C SER A 633 -10.09 9.90 -44.81
N PRO A 634 -9.24 9.92 -45.86
CA PRO A 634 -8.82 11.16 -46.49
C PRO A 634 -9.98 11.74 -47.30
N ALA A 635 -10.57 12.84 -46.85
CA ALA A 635 -11.66 13.51 -47.53
C ALA A 635 -11.14 14.58 -48.51
N THR A 636 -10.34 14.21 -49.51
CA THR A 636 -10.13 15.06 -50.71
C THR A 636 -9.45 14.28 -51.84
N LYS A 637 -10.04 14.29 -53.05
CA LYS A 637 -9.33 13.91 -54.29
C LYS A 637 -8.34 15.03 -54.61
N ILE A 638 -7.05 14.73 -54.60
CA ILE A 638 -6.01 15.66 -55.05
C ILE A 638 -5.97 15.58 -56.59
N THR A 639 -6.46 16.61 -57.27
CA THR A 639 -6.19 16.83 -58.70
C THR A 639 -5.02 17.80 -58.84
N LEU A 640 -3.98 17.39 -59.55
CA LEU A 640 -2.81 18.22 -59.88
C LEU A 640 -3.14 19.04 -61.13
N ASP A 641 -2.85 20.34 -61.08
CA ASP A 641 -2.84 21.20 -62.26
C ASP A 641 -1.41 21.17 -62.83
N GLU A 642 -1.24 20.69 -64.06
CA GLU A 642 0.08 20.40 -64.64
C GLU A 642 0.80 21.65 -65.18
N GLU A 643 0.11 22.78 -65.36
CA GLU A 643 0.72 23.95 -66.02
C GLU A 643 1.29 25.01 -65.06
N ASN A 644 0.85 25.08 -63.81
CA ASN A 644 1.39 26.00 -62.83
C ASN A 644 1.90 25.24 -61.62
N LYS A 645 3.23 25.11 -61.49
CA LYS A 645 3.92 24.56 -60.31
C LYS A 645 3.76 25.45 -59.06
N THR A 646 2.54 25.80 -58.70
CA THR A 646 2.15 26.50 -57.48
C THR A 646 1.01 25.73 -56.82
N ILE A 647 1.24 25.31 -55.57
CA ILE A 647 0.21 24.71 -54.73
C ILE A 647 -0.74 25.84 -54.34
N ASN A 648 -1.96 25.84 -54.90
CA ASN A 648 -3.00 26.79 -54.54
C ASN A 648 -3.53 26.48 -53.12
N GLU A 649 -4.01 27.51 -52.41
CA GLU A 649 -4.21 27.60 -50.95
C GLU A 649 -5.34 26.71 -50.35
N ALA A 650 -5.55 25.48 -50.84
CA ALA A 650 -6.69 24.62 -50.49
C ALA A 650 -6.30 23.20 -50.02
N ASN A 651 -5.29 23.06 -49.17
CA ASN A 651 -4.94 21.76 -48.55
C ASN A 651 -5.40 21.69 -47.08
N LEU A 652 -6.68 21.38 -46.86
CA LEU A 652 -7.23 20.95 -45.58
C LEU A 652 -7.56 19.46 -45.69
N MET A 653 -6.84 18.58 -44.98
CA MET A 653 -7.32 17.21 -44.76
C MET A 653 -8.31 17.20 -43.60
N ASN A 654 -9.55 16.84 -43.90
CA ASN A 654 -10.55 16.56 -42.87
C ASN A 654 -10.39 15.10 -42.44
N ALA A 655 -9.96 14.85 -41.20
CA ALA A 655 -10.00 13.53 -40.58
C ALA A 655 -11.26 13.44 -39.71
N VAL A 656 -12.11 12.45 -39.98
CA VAL A 656 -13.34 12.22 -39.19
C VAL A 656 -13.08 11.06 -38.24
N ILE A 657 -13.21 11.29 -36.94
CA ILE A 657 -13.11 10.25 -35.92
C ILE A 657 -14.53 9.88 -35.50
N ILE A 658 -14.97 8.67 -35.83
CA ILE A 658 -16.26 8.14 -35.42
C ILE A 658 -16.03 7.28 -34.17
N VAL A 659 -16.74 7.58 -33.08
CA VAL A 659 -16.67 6.79 -31.84
C VAL A 659 -17.98 6.02 -31.71
N LYS A 660 -17.94 4.72 -31.97
CA LYS A 660 -19.09 3.82 -31.81
C LYS A 660 -19.07 3.18 -30.43
N LYS A 661 -20.14 3.35 -29.64
CA LYS A 661 -20.38 2.55 -28.44
C LYS A 661 -21.05 1.24 -28.87
N LEU A 662 -20.41 0.09 -28.70
CA LEU A 662 -21.04 -1.20 -28.93
C LEU A 662 -21.99 -1.51 -27.74
N PRO A 663 -23.20 -2.06 -27.99
CA PRO A 663 -24.03 -2.57 -26.91
C PRO A 663 -23.35 -3.78 -26.26
N MET A 664 -23.52 -3.93 -24.95
CA MET A 664 -22.92 -5.02 -24.15
C MET A 664 -23.34 -6.40 -24.61
#